data_AF-A0A438E1C9-F1
#
_entry.id   AF-A0A438E1C9-F1
#
_cell.length_a   1.000
_cell.length_b   1.000
_cell.length_c   1.000
_cell.angle_alpha   90.00
_cell.angle_beta   90.00
_cell.angle_gamma   90.00
#
_symmetry.space_group_name_H-M   'P 1'
#
loop_
_entity.id
_entity.type
_entity.pdbx_description
1 polymer ?
#
loop_
_entity_poly.entity_id
_entity_poly.type
_entity_poly.pdbx_seq_one_letter_code
_entity_poly.pdbx_strand_id
1 'polypeptide(L)'
;MRTKHGMLNSRKVTIILQNCSLSGQRQDSSIRALVLEQLKMACKARKTQGVVREFLSISDCDSIHHHQSINHEHQQSLPPAFSPLASPSLFSLSPHFLSLSLPRFTSTRTRGRLRTLPSCAGGTTTRAAMSSSRFLHLVPINAAAAEGDTGVGSNGSVSSTAEDEENSALGSGYRLPPPEIKDIVDAPPLPALSFSPQRDKILFLKRRALPPLEELAKPEEKLAGIRIDGKCNTRSRMSFYTSIGIHQLMPDGTLGPEKEVHGFPDGAKINFVSWSLNGQHLSFSIRVDEEENSSSKLRIWVADVETGKARPLFQSPDIHLNAVFDNFVWVDDSTLLVCTIPLSRGDPPKKPLVPSGPKVQSNEQKNVVQVRTFQDLLKDEYDADLFDYYATTQLVLASLDGTMKEIGPPAVYTSMDPSPDQKYLLISSIHRPYSFIVPCGRFPKKVDLWTSEGKFVRELCDLPLAEDIPIAFNSVRKGMRSINWRADKPSTLYWVETQDEGDAKVEVSPRDIVYMQPAEPLDGEQQAILHKLDLRYGGISWCDDSLALVYESWYKTRRTRTWVISPGSEDASPRILFDRSSEDVYSDPGSPMLRRTTAGTYVIAKIKKENDEGTYILLNGSGATPEGNIPFLDLFDINTGSKERIWESDKEKYYETVVALMSDQSEGDLYLNQLKILTSKESKTENTQYFIQSWLDKKACQITNFPHPYPQLASLQKEMIRYERKDGVQLTATLYLPPGYDPSKDGPLPCLVWSYPGEFKSKDAAGQVRGSPNEFAGIGPTSALLWLARRFAILSGPTIPIIGEGNEEANDR
;
A
#
# COMPACT_ATOMS: atom_id res chain seq x y z
N MET A 1 -41.09 -0.53 58.33
CA MET A 1 -40.94 0.89 57.93
C MET A 1 -40.43 0.96 56.50
N ARG A 2 -40.70 2.07 55.78
CA ARG A 2 -40.29 2.41 54.40
C ARG A 2 -39.43 1.39 53.62
N THR A 3 -40.08 0.69 52.69
CA THR A 3 -39.43 0.19 51.48
C THR A 3 -38.86 1.34 50.64
N LYS A 4 -37.70 1.13 50.01
CA LYS A 4 -37.25 1.86 48.81
C LYS A 4 -36.88 0.82 47.75
N HIS A 5 -37.51 0.87 46.58
CA HIS A 5 -37.05 0.11 45.43
C HIS A 5 -35.80 0.79 44.84
N GLY A 6 -34.74 0.02 44.62
CA GLY A 6 -33.66 0.38 43.71
C GLY A 6 -33.95 -0.18 42.33
N MET A 7 -34.09 0.69 41.32
CA MET A 7 -34.22 0.23 39.93
C MET A 7 -32.92 -0.43 39.47
N LEU A 8 -32.99 -1.69 39.01
CA LEU A 8 -31.92 -2.26 38.19
C LEU A 8 -32.03 -1.69 36.78
N ASN A 9 -31.23 -0.67 36.47
CA ASN A 9 -31.08 -0.18 35.11
C ASN A 9 -30.47 -1.27 34.21
N SER A 10 -31.29 -1.83 33.31
CA SER A 10 -30.84 -2.75 32.27
C SER A 10 -30.03 -1.98 31.22
N ARG A 11 -28.69 -2.07 31.30
CA ARG A 11 -27.81 -1.52 30.27
C ARG A 11 -28.04 -2.27 28.95
N LYS A 12 -28.81 -1.69 28.03
CA LYS A 12 -28.91 -2.16 26.65
C LYS A 12 -27.56 -1.94 25.96
N VAL A 13 -26.91 -3.03 25.56
CA VAL A 13 -25.75 -3.00 24.66
C VAL A 13 -26.28 -3.25 23.24
N THR A 14 -26.18 -2.24 22.38
CA THR A 14 -26.58 -2.36 20.97
C THR A 14 -25.37 -2.70 20.13
N ILE A 15 -25.27 -3.95 19.66
CA ILE A 15 -24.19 -4.39 18.76
C ILE A 15 -24.59 -4.02 17.33
N ILE A 16 -23.94 -2.99 16.77
CA ILE A 16 -24.10 -2.63 15.36
C ILE A 16 -23.05 -3.37 14.54
N LEU A 17 -23.44 -4.52 13.97
CA LEU A 17 -22.61 -5.23 12.99
C LEU A 17 -22.63 -4.47 11.67
N GLN A 18 -21.61 -3.62 11.44
CA GLN A 18 -21.44 -2.91 10.19
C GLN A 18 -20.95 -3.85 9.09
N ASN A 19 -21.90 -4.42 8.34
CA ASN A 19 -21.58 -5.14 7.12
C ASN A 19 -20.89 -4.19 6.13
N CYS A 20 -19.61 -4.43 5.82
CA CYS A 20 -19.04 -4.01 4.53
C CYS A 20 -19.95 -4.53 3.39
N SER A 21 -20.03 -3.79 2.29
CA SER A 21 -21.12 -3.86 1.31
C SER A 21 -21.16 -5.14 0.45
N LEU A 22 -21.51 -6.26 1.09
CA LEU A 22 -21.76 -7.57 0.50
C LEU A 22 -23.14 -7.61 -0.19
N SER A 23 -23.14 -7.26 -1.48
CA SER A 23 -24.30 -7.39 -2.36
C SER A 23 -24.46 -8.84 -2.86
N GLY A 24 -25.07 -9.73 -2.05
CA GLY A 24 -25.43 -11.06 -2.54
C GLY A 24 -25.65 -12.19 -1.52
N GLN A 25 -26.80 -12.17 -0.83
CA GLN A 25 -27.45 -13.30 -0.12
C GLN A 25 -26.77 -13.95 1.12
N ARG A 26 -27.67 -14.50 1.97
CA ARG A 26 -27.51 -15.47 3.07
C ARG A 26 -26.27 -15.30 3.98
N GLN A 27 -26.44 -14.44 4.99
CA GLN A 27 -25.63 -14.44 6.21
C GLN A 27 -25.75 -15.76 6.96
N ASP A 28 -24.64 -16.28 7.50
CA ASP A 28 -24.66 -17.37 8.48
C ASP A 28 -25.17 -16.85 9.84
N SER A 29 -26.08 -17.61 10.45
CA SER A 29 -26.63 -17.36 11.78
C SER A 29 -25.68 -17.72 12.93
N SER A 30 -24.67 -18.57 12.70
CA SER A 30 -23.78 -19.12 13.73
C SER A 30 -23.06 -18.04 14.56
N ILE A 31 -22.34 -17.13 13.88
CA ILE A 31 -21.51 -16.07 14.50
C ILE A 31 -22.36 -15.14 15.36
N ARG A 32 -23.59 -14.81 14.93
CA ARG A 32 -24.52 -13.98 15.70
C ARG A 32 -25.02 -14.67 16.97
N ALA A 33 -25.15 -15.99 16.98
CA ALA A 33 -25.54 -16.72 18.18
C ALA A 33 -24.40 -16.74 19.22
N LEU A 34 -23.16 -17.03 18.77
CA LEU A 34 -21.98 -17.20 19.62
C LEU A 34 -21.70 -15.94 20.49
N VAL A 35 -21.61 -14.77 19.84
CA VAL A 35 -21.37 -13.47 20.52
C VAL A 35 -22.49 -13.13 21.51
N LEU A 36 -23.74 -13.48 21.17
CA LEU A 36 -24.89 -13.27 22.05
C LEU A 36 -24.93 -14.21 23.25
N GLU A 37 -24.27 -15.37 23.20
CA GLU A 37 -24.20 -16.31 24.31
C GLU A 37 -23.03 -16.00 25.26
N GLN A 38 -21.84 -15.69 24.74
CA GLN A 38 -20.70 -15.24 25.55
C GLN A 38 -21.05 -14.00 26.40
N LEU A 39 -21.74 -13.02 25.82
CA LEU A 39 -22.19 -11.83 26.55
C LEU A 39 -23.26 -12.15 27.63
N LYS A 40 -24.15 -13.13 27.39
CA LYS A 40 -25.09 -13.61 28.41
C LYS A 40 -24.36 -14.31 29.57
N MET A 41 -23.35 -15.12 29.27
CA MET A 41 -22.49 -15.79 30.26
C MET A 41 -21.78 -14.77 31.15
N ALA A 42 -21.15 -13.75 30.54
CA ALA A 42 -20.49 -12.66 31.27
C ALA A 42 -21.45 -11.88 32.19
N CYS A 43 -22.68 -11.61 31.75
CA CYS A 43 -23.71 -10.99 32.60
C CYS A 43 -24.25 -11.92 33.71
N LYS A 44 -24.27 -13.24 33.49
CA LYS A 44 -24.74 -14.23 34.48
C LYS A 44 -23.74 -14.42 35.63
N ALA A 45 -22.44 -14.40 35.33
CA ALA A 45 -21.36 -14.58 36.31
C ALA A 45 -21.37 -13.52 37.45
N ARG A 46 -21.90 -12.32 37.21
CA ARG A 46 -22.03 -11.27 38.25
C ARG A 46 -23.22 -11.45 39.21
N LYS A 47 -24.04 -12.50 39.08
CA LYS A 47 -25.25 -12.70 39.93
C LYS A 47 -25.15 -13.82 40.97
N THR A 48 -24.06 -14.59 41.01
CA THR A 48 -23.93 -15.75 41.92
C THR A 48 -22.58 -15.75 42.65
N GLN A 49 -22.49 -14.92 43.70
CA GLN A 49 -21.56 -15.15 44.81
C GLN A 49 -22.38 -15.19 46.11
N GLY A 50 -22.40 -16.36 46.76
CA GLY A 50 -23.12 -16.56 48.02
C GLY A 50 -23.19 -18.04 48.44
N VAL A 51 -22.60 -18.33 49.60
CA VAL A 51 -22.86 -19.51 50.46
C VAL A 51 -22.35 -20.90 49.99
N VAL A 52 -21.06 -21.17 50.31
CA VAL A 52 -20.56 -22.25 51.20
C VAL A 52 -20.74 -23.76 50.87
N ARG A 53 -19.59 -24.48 51.00
CA ARG A 53 -19.31 -25.89 51.40
C ARG A 53 -18.98 -27.00 50.37
N GLU A 54 -18.25 -27.98 50.90
CA GLU A 54 -17.69 -29.18 50.27
C GLU A 54 -18.74 -30.30 50.09
N PHE A 55 -18.47 -31.28 49.20
CA PHE A 55 -18.28 -32.69 49.61
C PHE A 55 -17.67 -33.57 48.49
N LEU A 56 -17.61 -34.89 48.70
CA LEU A 56 -16.72 -35.88 48.04
C LEU A 56 -17.41 -36.83 47.02
N SER A 57 -16.60 -37.25 46.04
CA SER A 57 -16.41 -38.65 45.53
C SER A 57 -17.47 -39.44 44.73
N ILE A 58 -16.97 -40.21 43.74
CA ILE A 58 -17.41 -41.57 43.28
C ILE A 58 -18.75 -41.61 42.49
N SER A 59 -18.99 -42.47 41.47
CA SER A 59 -18.29 -43.67 40.94
C SER A 59 -18.30 -43.80 39.40
N ASP A 60 -17.30 -44.51 38.88
CA ASP A 60 -17.31 -45.67 37.94
C ASP A 60 -18.36 -45.83 36.82
N CYS A 61 -17.87 -46.13 35.60
CA CYS A 61 -17.95 -47.50 35.03
C CYS A 61 -17.06 -47.66 33.77
N ASP A 62 -16.14 -48.64 33.83
CA ASP A 62 -15.95 -49.74 32.86
C ASP A 62 -15.77 -49.45 31.35
N SER A 63 -14.66 -49.78 30.67
CA SER A 63 -14.00 -51.09 30.39
C SER A 63 -13.98 -51.31 28.85
N ILE A 64 -13.12 -52.10 28.16
CA ILE A 64 -12.08 -53.09 28.54
C ILE A 64 -11.09 -53.36 27.36
N HIS A 65 -9.80 -53.68 27.63
CA HIS A 65 -8.76 -54.37 26.78
C HIS A 65 -8.53 -53.93 25.29
N HIS A 66 -7.46 -54.26 24.52
CA HIS A 66 -6.04 -54.68 24.64
C HIS A 66 -5.38 -54.45 23.24
N HIS A 67 -4.08 -54.58 22.90
CA HIS A 67 -2.80 -55.03 23.51
C HIS A 67 -1.72 -53.91 23.23
N GLN A 68 -0.37 -53.96 23.31
CA GLN A 68 0.74 -54.95 23.24
C GLN A 68 1.02 -55.54 21.82
N SER A 69 2.25 -55.84 21.38
CA SER A 69 3.60 -55.68 21.97
C SER A 69 4.74 -55.83 20.92
N ILE A 70 5.96 -55.34 21.27
CA ILE A 70 7.33 -55.86 20.92
C ILE A 70 7.74 -55.80 19.42
N ASN A 71 8.89 -55.22 18.97
CA ASN A 71 10.34 -55.21 19.33
C ASN A 71 11.21 -56.31 18.68
N HIS A 72 12.26 -55.87 17.94
CA HIS A 72 13.63 -56.38 17.69
C HIS A 72 14.13 -55.73 16.36
N GLU A 73 15.30 -55.09 16.25
CA GLU A 73 16.70 -55.63 16.22
C GLU A 73 17.00 -56.48 14.96
N HIS A 74 18.20 -56.47 14.35
CA HIS A 74 19.54 -56.05 14.82
C HIS A 74 20.53 -55.83 13.63
N GLN A 75 21.50 -54.89 13.75
CA GLN A 75 22.88 -54.95 13.13
C GLN A 75 23.04 -55.03 11.57
N GLN A 76 24.19 -54.78 10.90
CA GLN A 76 25.58 -54.39 11.27
C GLN A 76 26.36 -53.74 10.08
N SER A 77 27.58 -53.24 10.34
CA SER A 77 28.75 -53.08 9.44
C SER A 77 29.00 -51.77 8.64
N LEU A 78 30.30 -51.48 8.44
CA LEU A 78 31.00 -50.34 7.80
C LEU A 78 32.35 -50.90 7.22
N PRO A 79 33.32 -50.07 6.80
CA PRO A 79 33.49 -49.38 5.50
C PRO A 79 34.67 -50.03 4.69
N PRO A 80 35.36 -49.34 3.74
CA PRO A 80 36.45 -48.42 4.12
C PRO A 80 36.62 -47.16 3.21
N ALA A 81 37.58 -46.30 3.56
CA ALA A 81 37.86 -45.00 2.92
C ALA A 81 38.98 -45.05 1.86
N PHE A 82 39.23 -43.93 1.13
CA PHE A 82 40.57 -43.55 0.69
C PHE A 82 40.76 -42.03 0.41
N SER A 83 41.92 -41.53 0.86
CA SER A 83 42.63 -40.26 0.63
C SER A 83 44.14 -40.62 0.78
N PRO A 84 45.19 -39.87 0.33
CA PRO A 84 45.38 -38.41 0.58
C PRO A 84 46.39 -37.60 -0.31
N LEU A 85 46.65 -36.34 0.11
CA LEU A 85 47.95 -35.58 0.10
C LEU A 85 48.70 -35.24 -1.21
N ALA A 86 48.95 -33.92 -1.44
CA ALA A 86 50.25 -33.24 -1.24
C ALA A 86 50.52 -32.01 -2.16
N SER A 87 51.04 -30.91 -1.59
CA SER A 87 51.71 -29.77 -2.26
C SER A 87 53.25 -29.98 -2.23
N PRO A 88 54.19 -29.07 -2.66
CA PRO A 88 54.11 -27.60 -2.81
C PRO A 88 54.86 -26.97 -4.03
N SER A 89 54.91 -25.64 -4.12
CA SER A 89 56.16 -24.81 -4.16
C SER A 89 56.05 -23.47 -4.92
N LEU A 90 56.72 -22.50 -4.32
CA LEU A 90 56.90 -21.08 -4.65
C LEU A 90 57.35 -20.76 -6.08
N PHE A 91 56.91 -19.62 -6.62
CA PHE A 91 57.80 -18.58 -7.16
C PHE A 91 57.15 -17.20 -7.05
N SER A 92 57.97 -16.13 -7.04
CA SER A 92 57.55 -14.73 -6.96
C SER A 92 57.97 -13.96 -8.21
N LEU A 93 57.23 -12.89 -8.54
CA LEU A 93 57.76 -11.64 -9.08
C LEU A 93 56.67 -10.55 -9.13
N SER A 94 57.09 -9.29 -9.06
CA SER A 94 56.23 -8.09 -8.95
C SER A 94 56.29 -7.25 -10.26
N PRO A 95 55.61 -6.09 -10.39
CA PRO A 95 54.98 -5.69 -11.65
C PRO A 95 55.87 -4.91 -12.62
N HIS A 96 55.39 -4.74 -13.86
CA HIS A 96 55.95 -3.83 -14.86
C HIS A 96 54.92 -2.82 -15.37
N PHE A 97 55.37 -1.58 -15.54
CA PHE A 97 54.60 -0.42 -15.95
C PHE A 97 54.58 -0.26 -17.48
N LEU A 98 53.41 -0.07 -18.07
CA LEU A 98 53.18 0.78 -19.26
C LEU A 98 51.83 1.49 -19.03
N SER A 99 51.70 2.81 -18.85
CA SER A 99 52.42 3.98 -19.38
C SER A 99 52.14 4.26 -20.87
N LEU A 100 50.91 4.68 -21.17
CA LEU A 100 50.57 5.45 -22.37
C LEU A 100 49.84 6.75 -21.99
N SER A 101 49.97 7.76 -22.84
CA SER A 101 49.90 9.18 -22.43
C SER A 101 48.67 9.94 -22.94
N LEU A 102 48.26 10.96 -22.15
CA LEU A 102 47.38 12.02 -22.63
C LEU A 102 48.02 12.85 -23.75
N PRO A 103 47.24 13.29 -24.75
CA PRO A 103 47.47 14.56 -25.42
C PRO A 103 46.82 15.71 -24.62
N ARG A 104 47.62 16.69 -24.17
CA ARG A 104 47.08 18.00 -23.75
C ARG A 104 46.83 18.85 -25.00
N PHE A 105 45.73 19.61 -25.00
CA PHE A 105 45.67 20.86 -25.77
C PHE A 105 45.36 22.03 -24.84
N THR A 106 46.13 23.11 -24.99
CA THR A 106 46.02 24.34 -24.20
C THR A 106 45.93 25.53 -25.13
N SER A 107 44.88 26.35 -25.00
CA SER A 107 44.85 27.69 -25.59
C SER A 107 44.07 28.65 -24.68
N THR A 108 44.80 29.30 -23.76
CA THR A 108 45.03 30.77 -23.71
C THR A 108 43.96 31.60 -23.00
N ARG A 109 44.39 32.30 -21.95
CA ARG A 109 43.71 33.49 -21.39
C ARG A 109 43.96 34.71 -22.28
N THR A 110 42.98 35.62 -22.33
CA THR A 110 43.23 37.07 -22.39
C THR A 110 42.50 37.77 -21.24
N ARG A 111 43.00 38.93 -20.80
CA ARG A 111 42.41 39.74 -19.71
C ARG A 111 41.81 41.01 -20.30
N GLY A 112 40.57 41.34 -19.90
CA GLY A 112 40.04 42.70 -19.91
C GLY A 112 39.81 43.16 -18.46
N ARG A 113 40.26 44.36 -18.09
CA ARG A 113 40.14 44.91 -16.72
C ARG A 113 40.03 46.43 -16.80
N LEU A 114 39.09 47.03 -16.06
CA LEU A 114 39.01 48.42 -15.51
C LEU A 114 37.53 48.62 -15.06
N ARG A 115 37.24 48.96 -13.79
CA ARG A 115 37.01 50.32 -13.23
C ARG A 115 35.74 51.02 -13.80
N THR A 116 34.88 51.70 -13.03
CA THR A 116 35.03 52.24 -11.64
C THR A 116 33.68 52.42 -10.90
N LEU A 117 33.73 52.45 -9.56
CA LEU A 117 32.73 53.05 -8.64
C LEU A 117 32.92 54.61 -8.59
N PRO A 118 32.15 55.47 -7.86
CA PRO A 118 31.29 55.16 -6.69
C PRO A 118 30.00 56.02 -6.46
N SER A 119 29.32 55.73 -5.34
CA SER A 119 28.69 56.67 -4.38
C SER A 119 27.53 57.58 -4.80
N CYS A 120 26.37 57.42 -4.14
CA CYS A 120 25.99 58.35 -3.06
C CYS A 120 24.94 57.74 -2.11
N ALA A 121 24.75 58.36 -0.95
CA ALA A 121 23.91 57.85 0.14
C ALA A 121 22.76 58.80 0.50
N GLY A 122 21.72 58.27 1.13
CA GLY A 122 20.61 59.03 1.71
C GLY A 122 19.59 58.09 2.33
N GLY A 123 19.19 58.33 3.58
CA GLY A 123 18.20 57.51 4.26
C GLY A 123 17.58 58.23 5.46
N THR A 124 16.28 58.03 5.65
CA THR A 124 15.56 58.43 6.86
C THR A 124 14.34 57.53 7.09
N THR A 125 13.92 57.45 8.35
CA THR A 125 12.84 56.58 8.85
C THR A 125 11.43 57.12 8.63
N THR A 126 10.42 56.25 8.52
CA THR A 126 9.13 56.43 9.24
C THR A 126 8.33 55.12 9.36
N ARG A 127 7.21 55.16 10.10
CA ARG A 127 6.41 54.01 10.56
C ARG A 127 5.20 53.68 9.66
N ALA A 128 4.91 52.38 9.59
CA ALA A 128 3.60 51.71 9.66
C ALA A 128 2.36 52.26 8.90
N ALA A 129 1.72 51.35 8.15
CA ALA A 129 0.27 51.11 8.22
C ALA A 129 -0.04 49.66 7.78
N MET A 130 -1.05 49.02 8.40
CA MET A 130 -1.71 47.86 7.79
C MET A 130 -2.82 48.36 6.87
N SER A 131 -3.12 47.62 5.79
CA SER A 131 -4.32 47.84 4.99
C SER A 131 -5.05 46.52 4.78
N SER A 132 -6.31 46.47 5.20
CA SER A 132 -7.21 45.33 5.01
C SER A 132 -8.33 45.72 4.06
N SER A 133 -8.45 45.02 2.93
CA SER A 133 -9.53 45.22 1.97
C SER A 133 -10.64 44.21 2.20
N ARG A 134 -11.81 44.70 2.61
CA ARG A 134 -13.04 43.90 2.70
C ARG A 134 -13.75 43.92 1.33
N PHE A 135 -14.24 42.76 0.88
CA PHE A 135 -15.31 42.73 -0.12
C PHE A 135 -16.68 42.68 0.58
N LEU A 136 -17.66 43.37 -0.02
CA LEU A 136 -19.00 43.53 0.54
C LEU A 136 -19.98 42.58 -0.16
N HIS A 137 -20.79 41.86 0.63
CA HIS A 137 -22.03 41.27 0.12
C HIS A 137 -23.05 42.37 -0.14
N LEU A 138 -23.75 42.27 -1.28
CA LEU A 138 -24.96 43.04 -1.56
C LEU A 138 -26.18 42.13 -1.50
N VAL A 139 -27.21 42.60 -0.81
CA VAL A 139 -28.55 41.99 -0.77
C VAL A 139 -29.54 43.06 -1.24
N PRO A 140 -30.42 42.79 -2.22
CA PRO A 140 -31.43 43.76 -2.64
C PRO A 140 -32.57 43.84 -1.61
N ILE A 141 -32.92 45.06 -1.21
CA ILE A 141 -34.14 45.37 -0.47
C ILE A 141 -35.09 46.07 -1.44
N ASN A 142 -36.30 45.54 -1.60
CA ASN A 142 -37.40 46.27 -2.25
C ASN A 142 -38.20 47.06 -1.21
N ALA A 143 -38.58 48.29 -1.55
CA ALA A 143 -39.35 49.19 -0.71
C ALA A 143 -40.87 49.07 -0.96
N ALA A 144 -41.67 49.62 -0.06
CA ALA A 144 -43.12 49.49 -0.02
C ALA A 144 -43.89 50.72 -0.54
N ALA A 145 -45.20 50.58 -0.71
CA ALA A 145 -46.16 51.67 -0.83
C ALA A 145 -47.51 51.29 -0.17
N ALA A 146 -48.17 52.29 0.43
CA ALA A 146 -49.61 52.58 0.59
C ALA A 146 -50.67 51.45 0.41
N GLU A 147 -51.81 51.40 1.13
CA GLU A 147 -52.48 52.32 2.09
C GLU A 147 -53.62 51.54 2.83
N GLY A 148 -54.32 52.13 3.82
CA GLY A 148 -55.71 51.71 4.15
C GLY A 148 -56.10 51.21 5.56
N ASP A 149 -56.04 52.08 6.57
CA ASP A 149 -57.08 52.40 7.59
C ASP A 149 -57.75 51.36 8.57
N THR A 150 -58.10 51.86 9.77
CA THR A 150 -58.98 51.35 10.86
C THR A 150 -58.69 50.03 11.61
N GLY A 151 -59.01 50.01 12.93
CA GLY A 151 -59.71 48.83 13.50
C GLY A 151 -59.32 48.20 14.85
N VAL A 152 -59.12 48.96 15.93
CA VAL A 152 -59.30 48.58 17.37
C VAL A 152 -59.32 47.08 17.78
N GLY A 153 -58.40 46.65 18.67
CA GLY A 153 -58.59 45.41 19.45
C GLY A 153 -57.45 45.02 20.38
N SER A 154 -57.59 45.24 21.69
CA SER A 154 -56.63 44.75 22.71
C SER A 154 -57.20 43.56 23.47
N ASN A 155 -56.47 42.44 23.50
CA ASN A 155 -56.29 41.62 24.70
C ASN A 155 -55.15 40.61 24.50
N GLY A 156 -54.37 40.35 25.55
CA GLY A 156 -53.28 39.37 25.52
C GLY A 156 -53.73 37.98 25.97
N SER A 157 -53.11 36.94 25.41
CA SER A 157 -53.11 35.59 25.95
C SER A 157 -51.78 34.92 25.61
N VAL A 158 -51.22 34.17 26.56
CA VAL A 158 -49.97 33.40 26.38
C VAL A 158 -50.28 31.92 26.57
N SER A 159 -50.29 31.14 25.49
CA SER A 159 -49.94 29.71 25.50
C SER A 159 -49.86 29.11 24.08
N SER A 160 -49.19 27.97 23.98
CA SER A 160 -49.43 26.86 23.03
C SER A 160 -49.53 27.17 21.53
N THR A 161 -48.38 27.33 20.87
CA THR A 161 -48.11 26.78 19.53
C THR A 161 -46.69 26.20 19.51
N ALA A 162 -46.53 25.00 20.10
CA ALA A 162 -45.26 24.28 20.19
C ALA A 162 -45.37 22.87 19.61
N GLU A 163 -46.10 22.73 18.49
CA GLU A 163 -46.41 21.45 17.83
C GLU A 163 -46.42 21.53 16.28
N ASP A 164 -46.23 22.72 15.67
CA ASP A 164 -46.40 22.94 14.21
C ASP A 164 -45.11 23.11 13.39
N GLU A 165 -43.91 22.90 13.95
CA GLU A 165 -42.65 22.85 13.18
C GLU A 165 -42.13 21.42 12.91
N GLU A 166 -42.65 20.38 13.59
CA GLU A 166 -42.05 19.04 13.55
C GLU A 166 -42.51 18.16 12.37
N ASN A 167 -43.41 18.65 11.50
CA ASN A 167 -44.09 17.82 10.49
C ASN A 167 -43.99 18.31 9.02
N SER A 168 -43.07 19.23 8.71
CA SER A 168 -42.92 19.85 7.38
C SER A 168 -41.70 19.38 6.56
N ALA A 169 -41.05 18.27 6.92
CA ALA A 169 -39.90 17.73 6.17
C ALA A 169 -39.71 16.19 6.19
N LEU A 170 -40.72 15.40 5.83
CA LEU A 170 -40.51 14.02 5.35
C LEU A 170 -39.94 14.01 3.91
N GLY A 171 -38.83 14.71 3.70
CA GLY A 171 -38.15 14.80 2.40
C GLY A 171 -37.64 13.43 1.94
N SER A 172 -38.07 13.02 0.74
CA SER A 172 -37.85 11.69 0.16
C SER A 172 -36.46 11.51 -0.50
N GLY A 173 -35.41 12.05 0.13
CA GLY A 173 -34.05 12.07 -0.43
C GLY A 173 -32.97 11.75 0.60
N TYR A 174 -31.71 11.75 0.15
CA TYR A 174 -30.55 11.60 1.04
C TYR A 174 -30.52 12.74 2.07
N ARG A 175 -30.57 12.37 3.36
CA ARG A 175 -30.39 13.32 4.46
C ARG A 175 -28.89 13.60 4.64
N LEU A 176 -28.52 14.88 4.70
CA LEU A 176 -27.18 15.27 5.14
C LEU A 176 -26.97 14.88 6.61
N PRO A 177 -25.75 14.50 7.02
CA PRO A 177 -25.43 14.35 8.43
C PRO A 177 -25.42 15.74 9.12
N PRO A 178 -25.45 15.78 10.47
CA PRO A 178 -25.29 17.03 11.22
C PRO A 178 -24.04 17.82 10.78
N PRO A 179 -24.04 19.17 10.78
CA PRO A 179 -22.93 19.97 10.27
C PRO A 179 -21.58 19.60 10.87
N GLU A 180 -21.52 19.34 12.18
CA GLU A 180 -20.30 18.98 12.89
C GLU A 180 -19.68 17.65 12.43
N ILE A 181 -20.46 16.77 11.79
CA ILE A 181 -19.99 15.55 11.11
C ILE A 181 -19.62 15.87 9.67
N LYS A 182 -20.49 16.60 8.96
CA LYS A 182 -20.29 17.00 7.56
C LYS A 182 -18.95 17.70 7.36
N ASP A 183 -18.60 18.64 8.24
CA ASP A 183 -17.40 19.46 8.13
C ASP A 183 -16.10 18.67 8.40
N ILE A 184 -16.18 17.53 9.08
CA ILE A 184 -15.06 16.57 9.20
C ILE A 184 -14.94 15.72 7.95
N VAL A 185 -16.08 15.28 7.40
CA VAL A 185 -16.17 14.38 6.24
C VAL A 185 -15.76 15.06 4.93
N ASP A 186 -16.10 16.34 4.78
CA ASP A 186 -15.75 17.16 3.60
C ASP A 186 -14.37 17.84 3.72
N ALA A 187 -13.67 17.67 4.86
CA ALA A 187 -12.37 18.30 5.11
C ALA A 187 -11.34 17.91 4.03
N PRO A 188 -10.64 18.87 3.38
CA PRO A 188 -9.64 18.57 2.36
C PRO A 188 -8.52 17.66 2.92
N PRO A 189 -8.32 16.46 2.35
CA PRO A 189 -7.24 15.57 2.78
C PRO A 189 -5.88 16.13 2.34
N LEU A 190 -4.82 15.79 3.08
CA LEU A 190 -3.45 16.16 2.71
C LEU A 190 -3.12 15.66 1.29
N PRO A 191 -2.40 16.43 0.46
CA PRO A 191 -2.01 16.01 -0.87
C PRO A 191 -1.12 14.76 -0.81
N ALA A 192 -1.18 13.92 -1.84
CA ALA A 192 -0.20 12.84 -1.97
C ALA A 192 1.12 13.42 -2.51
N LEU A 193 2.24 13.05 -1.91
CA LEU A 193 3.57 13.50 -2.34
C LEU A 193 4.18 12.53 -3.36
N SER A 194 4.81 13.07 -4.41
CA SER A 194 5.64 12.32 -5.35
C SER A 194 6.93 13.09 -5.61
N PHE A 195 8.06 12.40 -5.71
CA PHE A 195 9.39 13.02 -5.77
C PHE A 195 9.99 12.86 -7.16
N SER A 196 10.58 13.93 -7.69
CA SER A 196 11.38 13.87 -8.92
C SER A 196 12.51 12.85 -8.79
N PRO A 197 12.97 12.22 -9.88
CA PRO A 197 14.16 11.38 -9.92
C PRO A 197 15.39 11.95 -9.19
N GLN A 198 15.64 13.26 -9.33
CA GLN A 198 16.75 13.97 -8.70
C GLN A 198 16.42 14.54 -7.31
N ARG A 199 15.27 14.20 -6.71
CA ARG A 199 14.78 14.70 -5.41
C ARG A 199 14.73 16.23 -5.23
N ASP A 200 14.91 17.00 -6.31
CA ASP A 200 14.94 18.46 -6.28
C ASP A 200 13.54 19.08 -6.45
N LYS A 201 12.53 18.29 -6.83
CA LYS A 201 11.13 18.72 -6.95
C LYS A 201 10.19 17.72 -6.27
N ILE A 202 9.07 18.23 -5.76
CA ILE A 202 8.00 17.46 -5.12
C ILE A 202 6.66 17.85 -5.77
N LEU A 203 5.89 16.85 -6.21
CA LEU A 203 4.49 17.03 -6.60
C LEU A 203 3.61 17.00 -5.36
N PHE A 204 2.72 17.98 -5.23
CA PHE A 204 1.59 17.97 -4.31
C PHE A 204 0.35 17.60 -5.12
N LEU A 205 -0.01 16.31 -5.10
CA LEU A 205 -1.15 15.78 -5.84
C LEU A 205 -2.43 16.00 -5.01
N LYS A 206 -3.14 17.09 -5.32
CA LYS A 206 -4.34 17.53 -4.59
C LYS A 206 -5.50 16.57 -4.90
N ARG A 207 -6.31 16.22 -3.89
CA ARG A 207 -7.38 15.21 -3.98
C ARG A 207 -8.57 15.58 -3.08
N ARG A 208 -9.75 15.06 -3.40
CA ARG A 208 -10.99 15.23 -2.60
C ARG A 208 -11.18 14.10 -1.58
N ALA A 209 -11.84 14.38 -0.46
CA ALA A 209 -12.10 13.40 0.61
C ALA A 209 -13.04 12.27 0.17
N LEU A 210 -14.12 12.62 -0.53
CA LEU A 210 -15.12 11.69 -1.06
C LEU A 210 -15.32 11.86 -2.57
N PRO A 211 -15.45 10.77 -3.35
CA PRO A 211 -15.92 10.85 -4.73
C PRO A 211 -17.40 11.25 -4.77
N PRO A 212 -17.85 11.92 -5.84
CA PRO A 212 -19.27 12.17 -6.10
C PRO A 212 -20.13 10.88 -6.14
N LEU A 213 -21.42 10.96 -5.79
CA LEU A 213 -22.33 9.81 -5.82
C LEU A 213 -22.51 9.20 -7.22
N GLU A 214 -22.47 10.03 -8.26
CA GLU A 214 -22.42 9.62 -9.67
C GLU A 214 -21.29 8.61 -9.95
N GLU A 215 -20.06 8.78 -9.42
CA GLU A 215 -18.94 7.84 -9.58
C GLU A 215 -19.19 6.50 -8.88
N LEU A 216 -20.01 6.49 -7.83
CA LEU A 216 -20.40 5.29 -7.09
C LEU A 216 -21.65 4.60 -7.67
N ALA A 217 -22.40 5.31 -8.53
CA ALA A 217 -23.61 4.84 -9.20
C ALA A 217 -23.36 4.38 -10.66
N LYS A 218 -22.15 4.58 -11.21
CA LYS A 218 -21.78 4.08 -12.54
C LYS A 218 -21.97 2.56 -12.62
N PRO A 219 -22.56 2.02 -13.70
CA PRO A 219 -22.62 0.57 -13.94
C PRO A 219 -21.23 -0.06 -13.92
N GLU A 220 -21.11 -1.23 -13.30
CA GLU A 220 -19.86 -1.99 -13.18
C GLU A 220 -20.00 -3.35 -13.84
N GLU A 221 -19.20 -3.63 -14.86
CA GLU A 221 -19.09 -4.96 -15.44
C GLU A 221 -18.23 -5.85 -14.54
N LYS A 222 -18.76 -7.03 -14.19
CA LYS A 222 -18.24 -7.93 -13.15
C LYS A 222 -17.74 -9.22 -13.79
N LEU A 223 -16.45 -9.23 -14.14
CA LEU A 223 -15.85 -10.18 -15.06
C LEU A 223 -14.51 -10.70 -14.50
N ALA A 224 -14.35 -12.02 -14.40
CA ALA A 224 -13.11 -12.69 -13.97
C ALA A 224 -12.51 -12.18 -12.62
N GLY A 225 -13.34 -11.70 -11.70
CA GLY A 225 -12.90 -11.11 -10.42
C GLY A 225 -12.50 -9.63 -10.51
N ILE A 226 -12.76 -8.97 -11.65
CA ILE A 226 -12.52 -7.56 -11.89
C ILE A 226 -13.87 -6.81 -11.97
N ARG A 227 -13.87 -5.54 -11.54
CA ARG A 227 -14.95 -4.58 -11.80
C ARG A 227 -14.46 -3.52 -12.78
N ILE A 228 -15.16 -3.38 -13.90
CA ILE A 228 -14.80 -2.50 -15.02
C ILE A 228 -15.87 -1.41 -15.18
N ASP A 229 -15.45 -0.15 -15.29
CA ASP A 229 -16.29 0.93 -15.83
C ASP A 229 -16.30 0.82 -17.36
N GLY A 230 -17.41 0.34 -17.90
CA GLY A 230 -17.56 0.10 -19.34
C GLY A 230 -17.65 1.37 -20.21
N LYS A 231 -17.90 2.55 -19.62
CA LYS A 231 -17.85 3.85 -20.33
C LYS A 231 -16.43 4.40 -20.38
N CYS A 232 -15.68 4.30 -19.29
CA CYS A 232 -14.31 4.82 -19.19
C CYS A 232 -13.24 3.84 -19.70
N ASN A 233 -13.57 2.54 -19.80
CA ASN A 233 -12.66 1.41 -20.11
C ASN A 233 -11.55 1.21 -19.07
N THR A 234 -11.91 1.29 -17.79
CA THR A 234 -10.98 1.22 -16.66
C THR A 234 -11.48 0.29 -15.56
N ARG A 235 -10.66 0.05 -14.53
CA ARG A 235 -11.18 -0.37 -13.21
C ARG A 235 -12.26 0.59 -12.72
N SER A 236 -13.33 0.06 -12.13
CA SER A 236 -14.38 0.86 -11.47
C SER A 236 -13.84 1.56 -10.21
N ARG A 237 -14.52 2.65 -9.78
CA ARG A 237 -14.27 3.37 -8.51
C ARG A 237 -12.85 3.94 -8.34
N MET A 238 -12.17 4.29 -9.43
CA MET A 238 -10.87 4.96 -9.36
C MET A 238 -10.98 6.35 -8.72
N SER A 239 -10.31 6.53 -7.58
CA SER A 239 -10.01 7.86 -7.03
C SER A 239 -9.19 8.68 -8.03
N PHE A 240 -9.20 10.00 -7.90
CA PHE A 240 -8.53 10.92 -8.82
C PHE A 240 -7.95 12.14 -8.09
N TYR A 241 -6.94 12.74 -8.69
CA TYR A 241 -6.41 14.03 -8.29
C TYR A 241 -7.15 15.16 -9.00
N THR A 242 -7.24 16.33 -8.36
CA THR A 242 -7.93 17.52 -8.87
C THR A 242 -6.98 18.55 -9.46
N SER A 243 -5.73 18.61 -9.00
CA SER A 243 -4.62 19.30 -9.69
C SER A 243 -3.26 18.79 -9.20
N ILE A 244 -2.19 19.19 -9.91
CA ILE A 244 -0.80 18.86 -9.61
C ILE A 244 -0.07 20.17 -9.32
N GLY A 245 0.37 20.38 -8.08
CA GLY A 245 1.30 21.45 -7.72
C GLY A 245 2.75 20.96 -7.78
N ILE A 246 3.65 21.67 -8.45
CA ILE A 246 5.09 21.38 -8.45
C ILE A 246 5.80 22.35 -7.50
N HIS A 247 6.49 21.83 -6.49
CA HIS A 247 7.39 22.61 -5.63
C HIS A 247 8.85 22.25 -5.91
N GLN A 248 9.71 23.26 -6.04
CA GLN A 248 11.17 23.06 -5.98
C GLN A 248 11.60 22.89 -4.51
N LEU A 249 12.38 21.86 -4.20
CA LEU A 249 13.13 21.73 -2.95
C LEU A 249 14.41 22.57 -3.03
N MET A 250 14.58 23.48 -2.09
CA MET A 250 15.70 24.42 -2.03
C MET A 250 16.88 23.84 -1.24
N PRO A 251 18.12 24.30 -1.47
CA PRO A 251 19.32 23.76 -0.82
C PRO A 251 19.33 23.84 0.73
N ASP A 252 18.57 24.78 1.31
CA ASP A 252 18.43 24.96 2.76
C ASP A 252 17.39 24.02 3.42
N GLY A 253 16.63 23.29 2.59
CA GLY A 253 15.55 22.37 2.96
C GLY A 253 14.15 22.91 2.69
N THR A 254 13.97 24.20 2.37
CA THR A 254 12.64 24.81 2.19
C THR A 254 12.00 24.47 0.84
N LEU A 255 10.68 24.67 0.70
CA LEU A 255 10.00 24.59 -0.59
C LEU A 255 9.86 25.98 -1.22
N GLY A 256 10.15 26.05 -2.52
CA GLY A 256 9.76 27.17 -3.37
C GLY A 256 8.24 27.28 -3.55
N PRO A 257 7.75 28.38 -4.15
CA PRO A 257 6.33 28.58 -4.42
C PRO A 257 5.76 27.47 -5.31
N GLU A 258 4.47 27.20 -5.17
CA GLU A 258 3.77 26.21 -5.99
C GLU A 258 3.68 26.67 -7.46
N LYS A 259 4.13 25.80 -8.38
CA LYS A 259 3.94 25.92 -9.83
C LYS A 259 2.85 24.92 -10.26
N GLU A 260 1.63 25.38 -10.47
CA GLU A 260 0.50 24.50 -10.82
C GLU A 260 0.56 24.06 -12.30
N VAL A 261 0.36 22.76 -12.53
CA VAL A 261 0.28 22.19 -13.88
C VAL A 261 -1.05 22.58 -14.51
N HIS A 262 -1.01 23.12 -15.73
CA HIS A 262 -2.15 23.78 -16.38
C HIS A 262 -2.23 23.45 -17.89
N GLY A 263 -3.37 23.77 -18.51
CA GLY A 263 -3.61 23.54 -19.95
C GLY A 263 -4.40 22.28 -20.28
N PHE A 264 -4.78 21.49 -19.28
CA PHE A 264 -5.87 20.52 -19.37
C PHE A 264 -7.24 21.17 -19.12
N PRO A 265 -8.37 20.51 -19.48
CA PRO A 265 -9.71 21.07 -19.30
C PRO A 265 -10.11 21.26 -17.83
N ASP A 266 -10.98 22.23 -17.56
CA ASP A 266 -11.62 22.39 -16.26
C ASP A 266 -12.41 21.12 -15.87
N GLY A 267 -12.43 20.79 -14.58
CA GLY A 267 -13.09 19.58 -14.08
C GLY A 267 -12.34 18.26 -14.33
N ALA A 268 -11.15 18.30 -14.95
CA ALA A 268 -10.33 17.10 -15.21
C ALA A 268 -10.10 16.24 -13.96
N LYS A 269 -10.42 14.94 -14.08
CA LYS A 269 -10.10 13.89 -13.11
C LYS A 269 -8.76 13.26 -13.50
N ILE A 270 -7.70 13.60 -12.76
CA ILE A 270 -6.32 13.22 -13.07
C ILE A 270 -5.96 11.87 -12.43
N ASN A 271 -5.35 10.96 -13.20
CA ASN A 271 -5.00 9.61 -12.80
C ASN A 271 -3.61 9.18 -13.29
N PHE A 272 -2.98 8.22 -12.61
CA PHE A 272 -1.71 7.59 -13.01
C PHE A 272 -0.54 8.58 -13.25
N VAL A 273 -0.32 9.53 -12.33
CA VAL A 273 0.78 10.52 -12.45
C VAL A 273 2.14 9.85 -12.24
N SER A 274 3.04 10.00 -13.23
CA SER A 274 4.39 9.42 -13.25
C SER A 274 5.42 10.41 -13.80
N TRP A 275 6.69 10.26 -13.44
CA TRP A 275 7.82 11.07 -13.91
C TRP A 275 8.59 10.37 -15.03
N SER A 276 9.09 11.11 -16.02
CA SER A 276 10.11 10.60 -16.95
C SER A 276 11.38 10.17 -16.21
N LEU A 277 12.22 9.34 -16.84
CA LEU A 277 13.39 8.78 -16.15
C LEU A 277 14.35 9.87 -15.66
N ASN A 278 14.52 10.95 -16.44
CA ASN A 278 15.23 12.18 -16.11
C ASN A 278 14.44 13.27 -15.36
N GLY A 279 13.14 13.09 -15.08
CA GLY A 279 12.34 14.06 -14.32
C GLY A 279 11.96 15.37 -15.03
N GLN A 280 12.25 15.53 -16.33
CA GLN A 280 11.89 16.73 -17.10
C GLN A 280 10.40 16.77 -17.49
N HIS A 281 9.74 15.61 -17.51
CA HIS A 281 8.34 15.49 -17.93
C HIS A 281 7.52 14.68 -16.92
N LEU A 282 6.23 15.02 -16.85
CA LEU A 282 5.22 14.19 -16.21
C LEU A 282 4.37 13.53 -17.29
N SER A 283 4.01 12.26 -17.09
CA SER A 283 2.91 11.60 -17.78
C SER A 283 1.76 11.36 -16.82
N PHE A 284 0.54 11.49 -17.29
CA PHE A 284 -0.68 11.21 -16.54
C PHE A 284 -1.83 10.96 -17.50
N SER A 285 -2.96 10.49 -16.96
CA SER A 285 -4.21 10.34 -17.69
C SER A 285 -5.27 11.29 -17.16
N ILE A 286 -6.20 11.68 -18.03
CA ILE A 286 -7.36 12.50 -17.70
C ILE A 286 -8.62 11.80 -18.20
N ARG A 287 -9.66 11.81 -17.36
CA ARG A 287 -11.06 11.75 -17.80
C ARG A 287 -11.79 13.04 -17.43
N VAL A 288 -12.79 13.41 -18.21
CA VAL A 288 -13.72 14.51 -17.92
C VAL A 288 -15.13 13.91 -17.88
N ASP A 289 -16.00 14.43 -17.02
CA ASP A 289 -17.42 14.08 -17.07
C ASP A 289 -18.07 14.88 -18.18
N GLU A 290 -18.70 14.18 -19.12
CA GLU A 290 -19.40 14.79 -20.24
C GLU A 290 -20.87 14.36 -20.22
N GLU A 291 -21.73 15.15 -20.87
CA GLU A 291 -23.17 14.89 -20.95
C GLU A 291 -23.47 13.54 -21.65
N GLU A 292 -24.67 13.00 -21.42
CA GLU A 292 -24.97 11.55 -21.35
C GLU A 292 -24.48 10.64 -22.50
N ASN A 293 -24.21 11.22 -23.68
CA ASN A 293 -23.89 10.55 -24.94
C ASN A 293 -22.42 10.66 -25.41
N SER A 294 -21.52 11.31 -24.65
CA SER A 294 -20.07 11.32 -24.96
C SER A 294 -19.30 10.28 -24.14
N SER A 295 -18.04 9.99 -24.53
CA SER A 295 -17.22 8.96 -23.90
C SER A 295 -16.13 9.52 -23.00
N SER A 296 -16.34 9.50 -21.68
CA SER A 296 -15.37 9.82 -20.62
C SER A 296 -14.18 8.83 -20.51
N LYS A 297 -13.75 8.24 -21.63
CA LYS A 297 -12.57 7.37 -21.73
C LYS A 297 -11.31 8.16 -21.41
N LEU A 298 -10.33 7.51 -20.81
CA LEU A 298 -9.09 8.15 -20.42
C LEU A 298 -8.25 8.49 -21.66
N ARG A 299 -7.72 9.71 -21.71
CA ARG A 299 -6.65 10.10 -22.64
C ARG A 299 -5.37 10.33 -21.86
N ILE A 300 -4.23 9.96 -22.44
CA ILE A 300 -2.90 10.20 -21.86
C ILE A 300 -2.39 11.60 -22.25
N TRP A 301 -1.86 12.28 -21.25
CA TRP A 301 -1.35 13.65 -21.29
C TRP A 301 0.11 13.66 -20.82
N VAL A 302 0.86 14.63 -21.32
CA VAL A 302 2.22 14.93 -20.85
C VAL A 302 2.31 16.40 -20.44
N ALA A 303 3.06 16.68 -19.39
CA ALA A 303 3.38 18.05 -18.98
C ALA A 303 4.89 18.25 -18.88
N ASP A 304 5.33 19.43 -19.30
CA ASP A 304 6.67 19.92 -19.11
C ASP A 304 6.83 20.48 -17.67
N VAL A 305 7.84 20.01 -16.94
CA VAL A 305 8.01 20.28 -15.50
C VAL A 305 8.48 21.72 -15.23
N GLU A 306 9.22 22.33 -16.16
CA GLU A 306 9.74 23.69 -15.94
C GLU A 306 8.70 24.76 -16.29
N THR A 307 7.87 24.55 -17.31
CA THR A 307 6.77 25.48 -17.63
C THR A 307 5.48 25.17 -16.88
N GLY A 308 5.29 23.93 -16.41
CA GLY A 308 4.00 23.44 -15.89
C GLY A 308 2.95 23.21 -16.98
N LYS A 309 3.30 23.32 -18.26
CA LYS A 309 2.33 23.26 -19.37
C LYS A 309 2.03 21.81 -19.76
N ALA A 310 0.77 21.43 -19.65
CA ALA A 310 0.23 20.14 -20.08
C ALA A 310 -0.34 20.18 -21.51
N ARG A 311 -0.37 19.01 -22.16
CA ARG A 311 -1.07 18.74 -23.43
C ARG A 311 -1.39 17.23 -23.57
N PRO A 312 -2.32 16.83 -24.45
CA PRO A 312 -2.44 15.43 -24.85
C PRO A 312 -1.12 14.93 -25.45
N LEU A 313 -0.81 13.65 -25.24
CA LEU A 313 0.27 12.97 -25.95
C LEU A 313 -0.14 12.71 -27.41
N PHE A 314 -1.33 12.09 -27.58
CA PHE A 314 -1.91 11.83 -28.90
C PHE A 314 -2.73 13.02 -29.40
N GLN A 315 -2.44 13.47 -30.62
CA GLN A 315 -3.19 14.55 -31.26
C GLN A 315 -4.59 14.11 -31.70
N SER A 316 -4.75 12.84 -32.14
CA SER A 316 -6.07 12.26 -32.43
C SER A 316 -6.94 12.21 -31.17
N PRO A 317 -8.25 12.52 -31.28
CA PRO A 317 -9.20 12.36 -30.18
C PRO A 317 -9.56 10.90 -29.91
N ASP A 318 -9.46 10.03 -30.93
CA ASP A 318 -9.96 8.64 -30.94
C ASP A 318 -9.04 7.65 -30.21
N ILE A 319 -7.79 8.04 -29.95
CA ILE A 319 -6.83 7.22 -29.22
C ILE A 319 -7.07 7.37 -27.72
N HIS A 320 -7.60 6.30 -27.14
CA HIS A 320 -7.94 6.20 -25.73
C HIS A 320 -7.11 5.11 -25.03
N LEU A 321 -6.84 5.36 -23.75
CA LEU A 321 -6.15 4.45 -22.85
C LEU A 321 -7.06 3.27 -22.47
N ASN A 322 -6.55 2.04 -22.52
CA ASN A 322 -7.12 0.93 -21.76
C ASN A 322 -6.45 0.89 -20.38
N ALA A 323 -7.24 0.98 -19.30
CA ALA A 323 -6.74 0.86 -17.93
C ALA A 323 -7.51 -0.20 -17.12
N VAL A 324 -7.80 -1.33 -17.77
CA VAL A 324 -8.26 -2.56 -17.09
C VAL A 324 -7.10 -3.31 -16.43
N PHE A 325 -5.86 -3.17 -16.91
CA PHE A 325 -4.64 -3.64 -16.24
C PHE A 325 -3.61 -2.47 -16.19
N ASP A 326 -2.35 -2.73 -16.51
CA ASP A 326 -1.36 -1.69 -16.74
C ASP A 326 -1.82 -0.72 -17.85
N ASN A 327 -1.28 0.50 -17.80
CA ASN A 327 -1.79 1.64 -18.57
C ASN A 327 -0.69 2.31 -19.41
N PHE A 328 0.39 2.78 -18.79
CA PHE A 328 1.58 3.23 -19.51
C PHE A 328 2.83 3.19 -18.64
N VAL A 329 3.99 3.05 -19.28
CA VAL A 329 5.31 3.06 -18.64
C VAL A 329 6.30 3.84 -19.51
N TRP A 330 7.22 4.57 -18.90
CA TRP A 330 8.34 5.20 -19.60
C TRP A 330 9.35 4.11 -19.99
N VAL A 331 9.67 3.99 -21.28
CA VAL A 331 10.73 3.08 -21.76
C VAL A 331 12.08 3.80 -21.89
N ASP A 332 12.04 5.12 -22.11
CA ASP A 332 13.18 6.03 -22.05
C ASP A 332 12.71 7.42 -21.52
N ASP A 333 13.55 8.46 -21.64
CA ASP A 333 13.26 9.84 -21.22
C ASP A 333 12.11 10.54 -21.98
N SER A 334 11.74 10.00 -23.15
CA SER A 334 10.94 10.65 -24.19
C SER A 334 9.90 9.73 -24.85
N THR A 335 9.97 8.41 -24.62
CA THR A 335 9.03 7.43 -25.15
C THR A 335 8.25 6.74 -24.03
N LEU A 336 6.94 6.66 -24.21
CA LEU A 336 6.01 5.90 -23.39
C LEU A 336 5.56 4.66 -24.15
N LEU A 337 5.54 3.51 -23.49
CA LEU A 337 4.75 2.36 -23.94
C LEU A 337 3.36 2.48 -23.32
N VAL A 338 2.31 2.43 -24.14
CA VAL A 338 0.93 2.77 -23.78
C VAL A 338 -0.03 1.63 -24.17
N CYS A 339 -0.87 1.23 -23.22
CA CYS A 339 -2.01 0.36 -23.44
C CYS A 339 -3.16 1.15 -24.08
N THR A 340 -3.40 0.99 -25.38
CA THR A 340 -4.52 1.65 -26.08
C THR A 340 -5.70 0.71 -26.30
N ILE A 341 -6.91 1.26 -26.36
CA ILE A 341 -8.08 0.53 -26.85
C ILE A 341 -7.87 0.28 -28.36
N PRO A 342 -7.94 -0.97 -28.87
CA PRO A 342 -7.73 -1.22 -30.30
C PRO A 342 -8.75 -0.47 -31.17
N LEU A 343 -8.26 0.29 -32.16
CA LEU A 343 -9.11 1.05 -33.08
C LEU A 343 -10.07 0.17 -33.90
N SER A 344 -9.72 -1.11 -34.07
CA SER A 344 -10.50 -2.14 -34.76
C SER A 344 -11.61 -2.79 -33.91
N ARG A 345 -11.73 -2.45 -32.62
CA ARG A 345 -12.56 -3.22 -31.67
C ARG A 345 -14.06 -3.25 -31.99
N GLY A 346 -14.62 -2.15 -32.48
CA GLY A 346 -16.07 -2.02 -32.74
C GLY A 346 -16.93 -1.97 -31.47
N ASP A 347 -18.20 -2.37 -31.62
CA ASP A 347 -19.23 -2.43 -30.57
C ASP A 347 -18.98 -3.56 -29.54
N PRO A 348 -19.49 -3.44 -28.29
CA PRO A 348 -19.48 -4.55 -27.34
C PRO A 348 -20.30 -5.75 -27.85
N PRO A 349 -19.91 -6.99 -27.49
CA PRO A 349 -20.69 -8.18 -27.81
C PRO A 349 -22.10 -8.08 -27.22
N LYS A 350 -23.09 -8.68 -27.90
CA LYS A 350 -24.50 -8.62 -27.51
C LYS A 350 -24.89 -9.96 -26.87
N LYS A 351 -25.48 -9.93 -25.67
CA LYS A 351 -25.83 -11.16 -24.96
C LYS A 351 -26.87 -11.96 -25.76
N PRO A 352 -26.59 -13.23 -26.12
CA PRO A 352 -27.50 -13.99 -26.97
C PRO A 352 -28.76 -14.37 -26.20
N LEU A 353 -29.91 -14.36 -26.88
CA LEU A 353 -31.21 -14.74 -26.30
C LEU A 353 -31.28 -16.22 -25.91
N VAL A 354 -30.44 -17.05 -26.52
CA VAL A 354 -30.27 -18.48 -26.22
C VAL A 354 -28.78 -18.72 -25.98
N PRO A 355 -28.36 -19.27 -24.82
CA PRO A 355 -26.96 -19.62 -24.59
C PRO A 355 -26.44 -20.62 -25.63
N SER A 356 -25.17 -20.48 -26.02
CA SER A 356 -24.50 -21.35 -27.00
C SER A 356 -24.44 -22.83 -26.60
N GLY A 357 -24.49 -23.11 -25.30
CA GLY A 357 -24.60 -24.45 -24.74
C GLY A 357 -24.79 -24.43 -23.21
N PRO A 358 -25.03 -25.59 -22.58
CA PRO A 358 -25.01 -25.71 -21.13
C PRO A 358 -23.59 -25.58 -20.58
N LYS A 359 -23.45 -24.99 -19.38
CA LYS A 359 -22.17 -24.99 -18.64
C LYS A 359 -21.89 -26.39 -18.11
N VAL A 360 -21.18 -27.21 -18.89
CA VAL A 360 -20.78 -28.57 -18.49
C VAL A 360 -19.61 -28.48 -17.49
N GLN A 361 -19.79 -29.07 -16.32
CA GLN A 361 -18.72 -29.35 -15.37
C GLN A 361 -18.72 -30.85 -15.10
N SER A 362 -17.68 -31.55 -15.54
CA SER A 362 -17.53 -32.99 -15.29
C SER A 362 -16.66 -33.24 -14.07
N ASN A 363 -17.09 -34.17 -13.22
CA ASN A 363 -16.29 -34.72 -12.12
C ASN A 363 -15.79 -36.16 -12.42
N GLU A 364 -15.90 -36.63 -13.67
CA GLU A 364 -15.55 -37.99 -14.08
C GLU A 364 -14.05 -38.30 -13.89
N GLN A 365 -13.20 -37.27 -13.98
CA GLN A 365 -11.77 -37.33 -13.65
C GLN A 365 -11.49 -37.49 -12.14
N LYS A 366 -12.50 -37.34 -11.27
CA LYS A 366 -12.43 -37.45 -9.80
C LYS A 366 -11.43 -36.53 -9.08
N ASN A 367 -10.89 -35.53 -9.76
CA ASN A 367 -10.02 -34.50 -9.18
C ASN A 367 -10.82 -33.60 -8.22
N VAL A 368 -10.76 -33.88 -6.92
CA VAL A 368 -11.43 -33.07 -5.88
C VAL A 368 -10.60 -31.82 -5.57
N VAL A 369 -10.65 -30.84 -6.47
CA VAL A 369 -10.04 -29.53 -6.27
C VAL A 369 -10.92 -28.69 -5.37
N GLN A 370 -10.45 -28.42 -4.14
CA GLN A 370 -11.04 -27.38 -3.30
C GLN A 370 -10.57 -26.01 -3.81
N VAL A 371 -11.51 -25.10 -4.07
CA VAL A 371 -11.25 -23.69 -4.40
C VAL A 371 -11.83 -22.78 -3.32
N ARG A 372 -11.23 -21.59 -3.15
CA ARG A 372 -11.78 -20.54 -2.28
C ARG A 372 -13.00 -19.90 -2.94
N THR A 373 -13.95 -19.38 -2.16
CA THR A 373 -15.09 -18.62 -2.70
C THR A 373 -14.61 -17.30 -3.30
N PHE A 374 -14.69 -17.17 -4.62
CA PHE A 374 -14.40 -15.92 -5.34
C PHE A 374 -15.69 -15.18 -5.72
N GLN A 375 -15.60 -13.86 -5.88
CA GLN A 375 -16.71 -12.99 -6.32
C GLN A 375 -16.46 -12.48 -7.74
N ASP A 376 -17.52 -11.96 -8.38
CA ASP A 376 -17.45 -11.25 -9.68
C ASP A 376 -16.78 -12.04 -10.83
N LEU A 377 -16.91 -13.37 -10.79
CA LEU A 377 -16.41 -14.31 -11.81
C LEU A 377 -17.20 -14.25 -13.12
N LEU A 378 -16.60 -14.78 -14.19
CA LEU A 378 -17.29 -15.08 -15.45
C LEU A 378 -18.39 -16.13 -15.21
N LYS A 379 -19.58 -15.90 -15.77
CA LYS A 379 -20.75 -16.77 -15.60
C LYS A 379 -20.92 -17.74 -16.78
N ASP A 380 -20.75 -17.22 -17.99
CA ASP A 380 -20.97 -17.87 -19.29
C ASP A 380 -20.01 -17.32 -20.36
N GLU A 381 -20.00 -17.90 -21.57
CA GLU A 381 -19.14 -17.45 -22.68
C GLU A 381 -19.35 -15.99 -23.08
N TYR A 382 -20.55 -15.42 -22.89
CA TYR A 382 -20.76 -14.00 -23.17
C TYR A 382 -19.97 -13.12 -22.18
N ASP A 383 -19.90 -13.50 -20.90
CA ASP A 383 -19.02 -12.80 -19.96
C ASP A 383 -17.54 -12.93 -20.38
N ALA A 384 -17.13 -14.05 -20.99
CA ALA A 384 -15.78 -14.24 -21.52
C ALA A 384 -15.50 -13.35 -22.75
N ASP A 385 -16.45 -13.26 -23.69
CA ASP A 385 -16.37 -12.36 -24.85
C ASP A 385 -16.35 -10.88 -24.42
N LEU A 386 -17.13 -10.54 -23.39
CA LEU A 386 -17.17 -9.19 -22.82
C LEU A 386 -15.88 -8.86 -22.04
N PHE A 387 -15.26 -9.85 -21.40
CA PHE A 387 -13.93 -9.72 -20.79
C PHE A 387 -12.87 -9.44 -21.85
N ASP A 388 -12.84 -10.22 -22.93
CA ASP A 388 -11.95 -9.97 -24.07
C ASP A 388 -12.18 -8.56 -24.64
N TYR A 389 -13.43 -8.15 -24.86
CA TYR A 389 -13.76 -6.81 -25.37
C TYR A 389 -13.20 -5.69 -24.49
N TYR A 390 -13.37 -5.74 -23.17
CA TYR A 390 -12.88 -4.67 -22.29
C TYR A 390 -11.38 -4.73 -22.00
N ALA A 391 -10.80 -5.92 -21.89
CA ALA A 391 -9.42 -6.12 -21.46
C ALA A 391 -8.39 -6.18 -22.62
N THR A 392 -8.83 -6.50 -23.85
CA THR A 392 -7.94 -6.50 -25.02
C THR A 392 -7.41 -5.09 -25.30
N THR A 393 -6.11 -5.04 -25.56
CA THR A 393 -5.30 -3.83 -25.61
C THR A 393 -4.34 -3.93 -26.80
N GLN A 394 -4.18 -2.83 -27.54
CA GLN A 394 -3.10 -2.67 -28.50
C GLN A 394 -1.96 -1.91 -27.80
N LEU A 395 -0.76 -2.50 -27.75
CA LEU A 395 0.42 -1.79 -27.23
C LEU A 395 0.93 -0.81 -28.28
N VAL A 396 1.30 0.38 -27.81
CA VAL A 396 1.76 1.50 -28.64
C VAL A 396 2.97 2.16 -27.99
N LEU A 397 4.11 2.21 -28.68
CA LEU A 397 5.14 3.21 -28.37
C LEU A 397 4.66 4.57 -28.85
N ALA A 398 4.78 5.57 -27.98
CA ALA A 398 4.41 6.95 -28.25
C ALA A 398 5.51 7.89 -27.73
N SER A 399 6.20 8.58 -28.65
CA SER A 399 7.15 9.63 -28.33
C SER A 399 6.45 10.95 -28.01
N LEU A 400 7.12 11.85 -27.28
CA LEU A 400 6.51 13.09 -26.79
C LEU A 400 5.85 13.96 -27.87
N ASP A 401 6.33 13.96 -29.11
CA ASP A 401 5.76 14.71 -30.24
C ASP A 401 4.36 14.22 -30.68
N GLY A 402 3.98 13.02 -30.27
CA GLY A 402 2.76 12.33 -30.67
C GLY A 402 2.95 11.33 -31.81
N THR A 403 4.18 11.13 -32.30
CA THR A 403 4.51 10.03 -33.21
C THR A 403 4.35 8.70 -32.48
N MET A 404 3.77 7.71 -33.16
CA MET A 404 3.42 6.42 -32.54
C MET A 404 3.69 5.21 -33.42
N LYS A 405 3.92 4.06 -32.78
CA LYS A 405 4.13 2.76 -33.42
C LYS A 405 3.47 1.65 -32.59
N GLU A 406 2.67 0.80 -33.22
CA GLU A 406 2.10 -0.39 -32.59
C GLU A 406 3.17 -1.48 -32.31
N ILE A 407 3.04 -2.16 -31.17
CA ILE A 407 3.81 -3.35 -30.80
C ILE A 407 2.86 -4.54 -30.64
N GLY A 408 3.17 -5.64 -31.31
CA GLY A 408 2.44 -6.90 -31.18
C GLY A 408 0.99 -6.84 -31.69
N PRO A 409 0.30 -8.00 -31.72
CA PRO A 409 -1.13 -8.05 -31.97
C PRO A 409 -1.92 -7.56 -30.74
N PRO A 410 -3.19 -7.16 -30.88
CA PRO A 410 -4.05 -6.91 -29.73
C PRO A 410 -4.19 -8.16 -28.86
N ALA A 411 -3.97 -8.01 -27.55
CA ALA A 411 -4.11 -9.09 -26.56
C ALA A 411 -4.54 -8.55 -25.19
N VAL A 412 -4.91 -9.45 -24.27
CA VAL A 412 -5.16 -9.08 -22.86
C VAL A 412 -3.82 -8.96 -22.14
N TYR A 413 -3.14 -7.84 -22.39
CA TYR A 413 -1.89 -7.47 -21.72
C TYR A 413 -2.14 -7.11 -20.25
N THR A 414 -1.21 -7.51 -19.38
CA THR A 414 -1.38 -7.49 -17.90
C THR A 414 -0.19 -6.92 -17.13
N SER A 415 1.02 -6.91 -17.68
CA SER A 415 2.15 -6.12 -17.16
C SER A 415 3.04 -5.64 -18.30
N MET A 416 3.68 -4.49 -18.10
CA MET A 416 4.66 -3.90 -19.03
C MET A 416 5.90 -3.43 -18.27
N ASP A 417 6.96 -4.24 -18.29
CA ASP A 417 8.13 -4.05 -17.44
C ASP A 417 9.39 -3.80 -18.30
N PRO A 418 9.89 -2.55 -18.44
CA PRO A 418 11.13 -2.26 -19.17
C PRO A 418 12.39 -2.75 -18.45
N SER A 419 13.42 -3.14 -19.20
CA SER A 419 14.71 -3.54 -18.63
C SER A 419 15.45 -2.33 -18.03
N PRO A 420 16.32 -2.51 -17.01
CA PRO A 420 17.02 -1.39 -16.37
C PRO A 420 17.91 -0.59 -17.34
N ASP A 421 18.37 -1.23 -18.41
CA ASP A 421 19.17 -0.62 -19.48
C ASP A 421 18.36 -0.24 -20.73
N GLN A 422 17.03 -0.20 -20.64
CA GLN A 422 16.12 0.36 -21.65
C GLN A 422 16.19 -0.33 -23.02
N LYS A 423 16.68 -1.59 -23.08
CA LYS A 423 16.82 -2.39 -24.32
C LYS A 423 15.69 -3.36 -24.56
N TYR A 424 15.02 -3.81 -23.50
CA TYR A 424 13.99 -4.84 -23.58
C TYR A 424 12.73 -4.47 -22.80
N LEU A 425 11.65 -5.15 -23.13
CA LEU A 425 10.36 -5.10 -22.48
C LEU A 425 9.97 -6.55 -22.11
N LEU A 426 9.71 -6.78 -20.83
CA LEU A 426 9.10 -8.00 -20.34
C LEU A 426 7.59 -7.77 -20.32
N ILE A 427 6.84 -8.54 -21.11
CA ILE A 427 5.42 -8.31 -21.38
C ILE A 427 4.62 -9.52 -20.89
N SER A 428 3.71 -9.31 -19.94
CA SER A 428 2.78 -10.34 -19.48
C SER A 428 1.44 -10.24 -20.21
N SER A 429 0.88 -11.37 -20.66
CA SER A 429 -0.48 -11.44 -21.22
C SER A 429 -1.30 -12.62 -20.69
N ILE A 430 -2.61 -12.54 -20.85
CA ILE A 430 -3.59 -13.59 -20.55
C ILE A 430 -4.29 -14.01 -21.85
N HIS A 431 -4.66 -15.28 -21.97
CA HIS A 431 -5.38 -15.84 -23.12
C HIS A 431 -6.33 -16.96 -22.71
N ARG A 432 -7.23 -17.34 -23.62
CA ARG A 432 -8.16 -18.47 -23.45
C ARG A 432 -7.41 -19.81 -23.40
N PRO A 433 -7.99 -20.87 -22.80
CA PRO A 433 -9.32 -20.94 -22.17
C PRO A 433 -9.40 -20.22 -20.81
N TYR A 434 -10.51 -19.51 -20.58
CA TYR A 434 -10.79 -18.87 -19.30
C TYR A 434 -11.58 -19.79 -18.35
N SER A 435 -11.56 -19.45 -17.07
CA SER A 435 -12.33 -20.17 -16.04
C SER A 435 -13.55 -19.40 -15.59
N PHE A 436 -14.59 -20.16 -15.26
CA PHE A 436 -15.83 -19.71 -14.65
C PHE A 436 -15.92 -20.08 -13.15
N ILE A 437 -14.79 -20.41 -12.50
CA ILE A 437 -14.67 -20.72 -11.06
C ILE A 437 -13.48 -20.06 -10.35
N VAL A 438 -12.49 -19.52 -11.07
CA VAL A 438 -11.35 -18.76 -10.51
C VAL A 438 -11.17 -17.40 -11.23
N PRO A 439 -10.57 -16.37 -10.57
CA PRO A 439 -10.38 -15.05 -11.17
C PRO A 439 -9.21 -15.03 -12.19
N CYS A 440 -9.09 -13.94 -12.95
CA CYS A 440 -8.17 -13.81 -14.08
C CYS A 440 -6.70 -14.10 -13.74
N GLY A 441 -6.24 -13.83 -12.51
CA GLY A 441 -4.89 -14.17 -12.04
C GLY A 441 -4.58 -15.68 -12.01
N ARG A 442 -5.56 -16.53 -12.31
CA ARG A 442 -5.43 -17.98 -12.50
C ARG A 442 -5.63 -18.45 -13.94
N PHE A 443 -6.07 -17.58 -14.86
CA PHE A 443 -6.20 -17.90 -16.29
C PHE A 443 -4.82 -18.21 -16.90
N PRO A 444 -4.75 -18.83 -18.09
CA PRO A 444 -3.50 -19.02 -18.82
C PRO A 444 -2.73 -17.71 -18.91
N LYS A 445 -1.43 -17.77 -18.60
CA LYS A 445 -0.55 -16.59 -18.57
C LYS A 445 0.68 -16.84 -19.43
N LYS A 446 0.82 -16.04 -20.48
CA LYS A 446 2.01 -15.97 -21.31
C LYS A 446 2.91 -14.81 -20.86
N VAL A 447 4.22 -15.01 -20.97
CA VAL A 447 5.23 -13.97 -20.70
C VAL A 447 6.25 -13.96 -21.83
N ASP A 448 6.36 -12.83 -22.51
CA ASP A 448 7.20 -12.62 -23.68
C ASP A 448 8.29 -11.58 -23.42
N LEU A 449 9.45 -11.78 -24.05
CA LEU A 449 10.53 -10.83 -24.13
C LEU A 449 10.50 -10.12 -25.49
N TRP A 450 10.52 -8.79 -25.48
CA TRP A 450 10.58 -7.92 -26.65
C TRP A 450 11.76 -6.94 -26.52
N THR A 451 12.25 -6.39 -27.62
CA THR A 451 13.14 -5.22 -27.59
C THR A 451 12.35 -3.94 -27.27
N SER A 452 13.00 -2.89 -26.80
CA SER A 452 12.34 -1.60 -26.49
C SER A 452 11.80 -0.88 -27.73
N GLU A 453 12.30 -1.16 -28.93
CA GLU A 453 11.66 -0.71 -30.18
C GLU A 453 10.52 -1.63 -30.65
N GLY A 454 10.17 -2.68 -29.88
CA GLY A 454 9.02 -3.53 -30.12
C GLY A 454 9.22 -4.63 -31.16
N LYS A 455 10.38 -5.29 -31.16
CA LYS A 455 10.57 -6.57 -31.86
C LYS A 455 10.42 -7.72 -30.86
N PHE A 456 9.74 -8.79 -31.24
CA PHE A 456 9.70 -10.01 -30.42
C PHE A 456 11.09 -10.67 -30.38
N VAL A 457 11.53 -11.12 -29.21
CA VAL A 457 12.81 -11.81 -28.99
C VAL A 457 12.57 -13.29 -28.72
N ARG A 458 11.89 -13.61 -27.61
CA ARG A 458 11.50 -14.99 -27.24
C ARG A 458 10.31 -15.01 -26.28
N GLU A 459 9.58 -16.12 -26.31
CA GLU A 459 8.67 -16.49 -25.22
C GLU A 459 9.52 -16.97 -24.03
N LEU A 460 9.13 -16.61 -22.80
CA LEU A 460 9.72 -17.15 -21.58
C LEU A 460 8.88 -18.31 -21.03
N CYS A 461 7.55 -18.16 -21.02
CA CYS A 461 6.63 -19.24 -20.68
C CYS A 461 5.19 -18.99 -21.17
N ASP A 462 4.46 -20.06 -21.47
CA ASP A 462 3.00 -20.16 -21.41
C ASP A 462 2.62 -21.05 -20.20
N LEU A 463 1.91 -20.49 -19.22
CA LEU A 463 1.49 -21.17 -18.00
C LEU A 463 0.02 -21.58 -18.11
N PRO A 464 -0.33 -22.88 -18.09
CA PRO A 464 -1.70 -23.35 -18.29
C PRO A 464 -2.65 -22.94 -17.17
N LEU A 465 -3.96 -22.94 -17.45
CA LEU A 465 -5.05 -22.58 -16.53
C LEU A 465 -4.89 -23.25 -15.15
N ALA A 466 -4.89 -22.43 -14.08
CA ALA A 466 -4.53 -22.86 -12.72
C ALA A 466 -5.72 -22.84 -11.76
N GLU A 467 -6.72 -23.67 -12.08
CA GLU A 467 -7.82 -24.02 -11.16
C GLU A 467 -7.35 -24.90 -10.00
N ASP A 468 -6.31 -25.73 -10.22
CA ASP A 468 -5.87 -26.84 -9.37
C ASP A 468 -5.08 -26.46 -8.11
N ILE A 469 -4.56 -25.22 -8.00
CA ILE A 469 -3.73 -24.79 -6.87
C ILE A 469 -4.48 -24.90 -5.53
N PRO A 470 -4.02 -25.72 -4.57
CA PRO A 470 -4.72 -26.00 -3.32
C PRO A 470 -5.03 -24.77 -2.46
N ILE A 471 -6.06 -24.88 -1.60
CA ILE A 471 -6.45 -23.79 -0.68
C ILE A 471 -5.45 -23.52 0.47
N ALA A 472 -4.50 -24.43 0.71
CA ALA A 472 -3.55 -24.32 1.80
C ALA A 472 -2.71 -23.05 1.65
N PHE A 473 -2.42 -22.39 2.77
CA PHE A 473 -1.58 -21.19 2.74
C PHE A 473 -0.17 -21.54 2.26
N ASN A 474 0.43 -20.61 1.50
CA ASN A 474 1.66 -20.82 0.73
C ASN A 474 1.55 -21.80 -0.46
N SER A 475 0.39 -22.35 -0.84
CA SER A 475 0.25 -23.04 -2.14
C SER A 475 0.32 -22.07 -3.33
N VAL A 476 0.95 -22.48 -4.43
CA VAL A 476 1.31 -21.61 -5.59
C VAL A 476 1.10 -22.30 -6.94
N ARG A 477 1.24 -21.54 -8.04
CA ARG A 477 1.24 -22.08 -9.41
C ARG A 477 2.56 -22.83 -9.68
N LYS A 478 2.47 -23.92 -10.43
CA LYS A 478 3.61 -24.64 -11.04
C LYS A 478 4.25 -23.80 -12.17
N GLY A 479 5.49 -24.14 -12.53
CA GLY A 479 6.26 -23.46 -13.58
C GLY A 479 6.83 -22.10 -13.15
N MET A 480 7.37 -21.37 -14.13
CA MET A 480 8.06 -20.08 -13.93
C MET A 480 7.11 -19.02 -13.36
N ARG A 481 7.32 -18.63 -12.10
CA ARG A 481 6.54 -17.60 -11.41
C ARG A 481 7.44 -16.51 -10.86
N SER A 482 6.85 -15.35 -10.55
CA SER A 482 7.58 -14.17 -10.07
C SER A 482 8.70 -13.71 -11.04
N ILE A 483 8.51 -13.91 -12.35
CA ILE A 483 9.44 -13.46 -13.40
C ILE A 483 9.53 -11.94 -13.37
N ASN A 484 10.74 -11.39 -13.23
CA ASN A 484 11.02 -9.96 -13.12
C ASN A 484 12.43 -9.62 -13.64
N TRP A 485 12.70 -8.33 -13.84
CA TRP A 485 14.06 -7.80 -14.01
C TRP A 485 14.81 -7.73 -12.67
N ARG A 486 16.09 -8.10 -12.70
CA ARG A 486 17.04 -7.84 -11.62
C ARG A 486 17.36 -6.34 -11.57
N ALA A 487 16.92 -5.65 -10.53
CA ALA A 487 16.83 -4.18 -10.51
C ALA A 487 18.18 -3.44 -10.58
N ASP A 488 19.27 -4.09 -10.20
CA ASP A 488 20.64 -3.54 -10.17
C ASP A 488 21.47 -3.85 -11.43
N LYS A 489 20.98 -4.72 -12.35
CA LYS A 489 21.81 -5.29 -13.42
C LYS A 489 21.14 -5.18 -14.80
N PRO A 490 21.84 -4.71 -15.85
CA PRO A 490 21.27 -4.58 -17.20
C PRO A 490 20.74 -5.92 -17.71
N SER A 491 19.61 -5.89 -18.43
CA SER A 491 19.07 -7.02 -19.21
C SER A 491 19.09 -8.39 -18.53
N THR A 492 18.93 -8.47 -17.20
CA THR A 492 19.04 -9.72 -16.43
C THR A 492 17.69 -10.10 -15.84
N LEU A 493 17.15 -11.25 -16.25
CA LEU A 493 15.89 -11.80 -15.75
C LEU A 493 16.14 -12.68 -14.52
N TYR A 494 15.18 -12.72 -13.61
CA TYR A 494 15.10 -13.73 -12.56
C TYR A 494 13.67 -14.23 -12.39
N TRP A 495 13.52 -15.47 -11.92
CA TRP A 495 12.22 -16.07 -11.61
C TRP A 495 12.35 -17.14 -10.52
N VAL A 496 11.23 -17.74 -10.14
CA VAL A 496 11.17 -18.79 -9.12
C VAL A 496 10.35 -19.96 -9.65
N GLU A 497 10.79 -21.18 -9.35
CA GLU A 497 10.01 -22.40 -9.60
C GLU A 497 9.91 -23.21 -8.31
N THR A 498 8.77 -23.89 -8.13
CA THR A 498 8.54 -24.69 -6.92
C THR A 498 8.81 -26.17 -7.14
N GLN A 499 9.28 -26.82 -6.08
CA GLN A 499 9.61 -28.23 -6.01
C GLN A 499 8.55 -29.04 -5.23
N ASP A 500 7.50 -28.40 -4.69
CA ASP A 500 6.39 -29.05 -3.96
C ASP A 500 5.12 -29.27 -4.82
N GLU A 501 5.29 -29.26 -6.16
CA GLU A 501 4.20 -29.24 -7.16
C GLU A 501 3.16 -28.10 -6.93
N GLY A 502 3.51 -27.10 -6.12
CA GLY A 502 2.64 -26.01 -5.72
C GLY A 502 1.72 -26.31 -4.52
N ASP A 503 1.73 -27.52 -3.95
CA ASP A 503 0.99 -27.84 -2.72
C ASP A 503 1.87 -27.69 -1.48
N ALA A 504 1.58 -26.68 -0.66
CA ALA A 504 2.23 -26.43 0.62
C ALA A 504 2.04 -27.55 1.68
N LYS A 505 1.29 -28.61 1.38
CA LYS A 505 1.22 -29.83 2.19
C LYS A 505 2.32 -30.86 1.87
N VAL A 506 2.95 -30.77 0.70
CA VAL A 506 4.02 -31.69 0.29
C VAL A 506 5.34 -31.20 0.89
N GLU A 507 6.01 -32.04 1.67
CA GLU A 507 7.24 -31.67 2.37
C GLU A 507 8.47 -32.05 1.55
N VAL A 508 9.26 -31.04 1.16
CA VAL A 508 10.47 -31.13 0.34
C VAL A 508 11.51 -30.11 0.80
N SER A 509 12.78 -30.32 0.45
CA SER A 509 13.84 -29.31 0.54
C SER A 509 14.79 -29.46 -0.66
N PRO A 510 15.09 -28.37 -1.41
CA PRO A 510 14.44 -27.06 -1.31
C PRO A 510 12.97 -27.14 -1.77
N ARG A 511 12.18 -26.15 -1.37
CA ARG A 511 10.78 -25.96 -1.75
C ARG A 511 10.59 -25.01 -2.92
N ASP A 512 11.46 -24.01 -3.00
CA ASP A 512 11.56 -23.07 -4.11
C ASP A 512 13.01 -22.98 -4.57
N ILE A 513 13.22 -22.85 -5.88
CA ILE A 513 14.51 -22.51 -6.49
C ILE A 513 14.35 -21.19 -7.23
N VAL A 514 15.25 -20.26 -6.96
CA VAL A 514 15.33 -18.96 -7.64
C VAL A 514 16.38 -19.08 -8.75
N TYR A 515 15.98 -18.74 -9.98
CA TYR A 515 16.81 -18.80 -11.18
C TYR A 515 17.11 -17.40 -11.72
N MET A 516 18.23 -17.26 -12.43
CA MET A 516 18.66 -16.04 -13.10
C MET A 516 19.21 -16.37 -14.51
N GLN A 517 18.91 -15.54 -15.50
CA GLN A 517 19.45 -15.66 -16.86
C GLN A 517 19.52 -14.28 -17.54
N PRO A 518 20.48 -14.02 -18.44
CA PRO A 518 20.42 -12.88 -19.36
C PRO A 518 19.12 -12.88 -20.20
N ALA A 519 18.70 -11.70 -20.66
CA ALA A 519 17.57 -11.53 -21.59
C ALA A 519 17.79 -12.36 -22.87
N GLU A 520 18.96 -12.21 -23.47
CA GLU A 520 19.50 -13.04 -24.55
C GLU A 520 20.71 -13.83 -24.00
N PRO A 521 20.54 -15.10 -23.60
CA PRO A 521 21.64 -15.98 -23.21
C PRO A 521 22.41 -16.46 -24.44
N LEU A 522 23.64 -16.95 -24.25
CA LEU A 522 24.42 -17.59 -25.30
C LEU A 522 23.82 -18.97 -25.67
N ASP A 523 24.07 -19.43 -26.90
CA ASP A 523 23.60 -20.75 -27.36
C ASP A 523 24.09 -21.88 -26.44
N GLY A 524 23.15 -22.53 -25.74
CA GLY A 524 23.42 -23.60 -24.79
C GLY A 524 23.67 -23.16 -23.33
N GLU A 525 23.63 -21.86 -23.02
CA GLU A 525 23.77 -21.33 -21.66
C GLU A 525 22.50 -21.63 -20.83
N GLN A 526 22.65 -22.50 -19.83
CA GLN A 526 21.59 -22.86 -18.88
C GLN A 526 21.32 -21.73 -17.89
N GLN A 527 20.09 -21.64 -17.35
CA GLN A 527 19.81 -20.68 -16.28
C GLN A 527 20.60 -20.99 -15.00
N ALA A 528 21.21 -19.95 -14.41
CA ALA A 528 21.93 -20.07 -13.15
C ALA A 528 20.95 -20.22 -11.98
N ILE A 529 21.28 -21.06 -11.00
CA ILE A 529 20.56 -21.10 -9.72
C ILE A 529 21.12 -20.00 -8.82
N LEU A 530 20.33 -18.95 -8.59
CA LEU A 530 20.69 -17.86 -7.69
C LEU A 530 20.60 -18.28 -6.23
N HIS A 531 19.52 -18.98 -5.84
CA HIS A 531 19.32 -19.43 -4.47
C HIS A 531 18.31 -20.58 -4.37
N LYS A 532 18.31 -21.28 -3.24
CA LYS A 532 17.44 -22.41 -2.90
C LYS A 532 16.83 -22.15 -1.52
N LEU A 533 15.52 -22.28 -1.39
CA LEU A 533 14.73 -21.89 -0.21
C LEU A 533 13.93 -23.08 0.33
N ASP A 534 13.76 -23.18 1.65
CA ASP A 534 13.00 -24.26 2.32
C ASP A 534 11.53 -23.88 2.54
N LEU A 535 11.27 -22.58 2.67
CA LEU A 535 9.96 -21.98 2.82
C LEU A 535 9.53 -21.36 1.48
N ARG A 536 8.43 -20.59 1.45
CA ARG A 536 7.96 -19.97 0.21
C ARG A 536 8.61 -18.61 0.00
N TYR A 537 9.18 -18.41 -1.18
CA TYR A 537 9.74 -17.14 -1.66
C TYR A 537 8.79 -15.95 -1.43
N GLY A 538 9.33 -14.88 -0.84
CA GLY A 538 8.63 -13.64 -0.51
C GLY A 538 9.13 -12.39 -1.25
N GLY A 539 10.26 -12.45 -1.97
CA GLY A 539 10.82 -11.32 -2.72
C GLY A 539 12.35 -11.26 -2.71
N ILE A 540 12.92 -10.31 -3.45
CA ILE A 540 14.33 -9.92 -3.38
C ILE A 540 14.44 -8.39 -3.32
N SER A 541 15.26 -7.87 -2.41
CA SER A 541 15.78 -6.51 -2.47
C SER A 541 17.22 -6.54 -3.00
N TRP A 542 17.40 -6.04 -4.21
CA TRP A 542 18.68 -5.99 -4.92
C TRP A 542 19.55 -4.83 -4.41
N CYS A 543 20.87 -4.99 -4.38
CA CYS A 543 21.81 -3.87 -4.21
C CYS A 543 22.78 -3.80 -5.40
N ASP A 544 23.59 -4.84 -5.56
CA ASP A 544 24.56 -5.04 -6.65
C ASP A 544 25.01 -6.52 -6.66
N ASP A 545 25.98 -6.88 -7.53
CA ASP A 545 26.60 -8.23 -7.56
C ASP A 545 27.26 -8.65 -6.22
N SER A 546 27.52 -7.71 -5.29
CA SER A 546 28.07 -7.98 -3.97
C SER A 546 27.00 -8.20 -2.88
N LEU A 547 25.73 -7.86 -3.13
CA LEU A 547 24.68 -7.93 -2.11
C LEU A 547 23.27 -7.96 -2.72
N ALA A 548 22.48 -8.96 -2.31
CA ALA A 548 21.02 -8.87 -2.31
C ALA A 548 20.44 -9.53 -1.05
N LEU A 549 19.21 -9.13 -0.70
CA LEU A 549 18.43 -9.72 0.38
C LEU A 549 17.28 -10.55 -0.21
N VAL A 550 17.28 -11.87 0.01
CA VAL A 550 16.19 -12.78 -0.41
C VAL A 550 15.28 -13.07 0.77
N TYR A 551 13.97 -12.98 0.58
CA TYR A 551 12.98 -13.23 1.62
C TYR A 551 12.28 -14.57 1.40
N GLU A 552 12.04 -15.33 2.47
CA GLU A 552 11.18 -16.51 2.46
C GLU A 552 10.27 -16.53 3.70
N SER A 553 9.07 -17.12 3.59
CA SER A 553 8.08 -17.14 4.67
C SER A 553 7.20 -18.39 4.66
N TRP A 554 6.64 -18.72 5.82
CA TRP A 554 5.72 -19.85 5.99
C TRP A 554 4.59 -19.50 6.96
N TYR A 555 3.35 -19.48 6.45
CA TYR A 555 2.17 -19.02 7.18
C TYR A 555 1.81 -19.92 8.36
N LYS A 556 1.95 -21.26 8.21
CA LYS A 556 1.59 -22.25 9.24
C LYS A 556 2.37 -22.06 10.56
N THR A 557 3.64 -21.71 10.44
CA THR A 557 4.56 -21.48 11.58
C THR A 557 4.82 -20.00 11.85
N ARG A 558 4.23 -19.10 11.05
CA ARG A 558 4.47 -17.65 11.02
C ARG A 558 5.95 -17.27 10.81
N ARG A 559 6.80 -18.21 10.41
CA ARG A 559 8.24 -18.01 10.26
C ARG A 559 8.53 -17.15 9.04
N THR A 560 9.44 -16.19 9.19
CA THR A 560 10.00 -15.39 8.10
C THR A 560 11.52 -15.37 8.23
N ARG A 561 12.21 -15.46 7.09
CA ARG A 561 13.67 -15.39 7.01
C ARG A 561 14.09 -14.37 5.95
N THR A 562 15.20 -13.72 6.24
CA THR A 562 15.95 -12.88 5.29
C THR A 562 17.32 -13.49 5.10
N TRP A 563 17.71 -13.76 3.86
CA TRP A 563 19.02 -14.28 3.47
C TRP A 563 19.87 -13.17 2.82
N VAL A 564 21.15 -13.11 3.16
CA VAL A 564 22.16 -12.36 2.40
C VAL A 564 22.78 -13.29 1.36
N ILE A 565 22.80 -12.83 0.11
CA ILE A 565 23.50 -13.47 -1.02
C ILE A 565 24.41 -12.46 -1.72
N SER A 566 25.38 -12.95 -2.49
CA SER A 566 26.23 -12.14 -3.38
C SER A 566 25.96 -12.53 -4.85
N PRO A 567 25.02 -11.88 -5.55
CA PRO A 567 24.50 -12.36 -6.84
C PRO A 567 25.50 -12.47 -8.01
N GLY A 568 26.74 -12.00 -7.85
CA GLY A 568 27.82 -12.12 -8.85
C GLY A 568 28.96 -13.06 -8.47
N SER A 569 28.80 -13.91 -7.43
CA SER A 569 29.83 -14.88 -7.02
C SER A 569 29.19 -16.19 -6.57
N GLU A 570 29.51 -17.28 -7.28
CA GLU A 570 29.02 -18.63 -6.95
C GLU A 570 29.73 -19.23 -5.71
N ASP A 571 30.97 -18.82 -5.45
CA ASP A 571 31.74 -19.21 -4.25
C ASP A 571 31.16 -18.63 -2.95
N ALA A 572 30.40 -17.52 -3.04
CA ALA A 572 29.89 -16.77 -1.91
C ALA A 572 28.63 -17.42 -1.31
N SER A 573 28.85 -18.37 -0.40
CA SER A 573 27.79 -19.11 0.30
C SER A 573 26.72 -18.18 0.93
N PRO A 574 25.43 -18.34 0.57
CA PRO A 574 24.31 -17.65 1.22
C PRO A 574 24.27 -17.84 2.74
N ARG A 575 23.86 -16.81 3.48
CA ARG A 575 23.66 -16.88 4.94
C ARG A 575 22.35 -16.26 5.38
N ILE A 576 21.77 -16.82 6.44
CA ILE A 576 20.64 -16.21 7.13
C ILE A 576 21.11 -14.93 7.81
N LEU A 577 20.37 -13.84 7.60
CA LEU A 577 20.52 -12.56 8.29
C LEU A 577 19.54 -12.44 9.46
N PHE A 578 18.28 -12.80 9.21
CA PHE A 578 17.21 -12.82 10.20
C PHE A 578 16.37 -14.09 10.04
N ASP A 579 15.94 -14.68 11.15
CA ASP A 579 14.99 -15.80 11.21
C ASP A 579 14.10 -15.58 12.43
N ARG A 580 12.82 -15.23 12.22
CA ARG A 580 11.89 -14.81 13.28
C ARG A 580 10.44 -15.20 13.01
N SER A 581 9.56 -15.01 13.99
CA SER A 581 8.12 -14.95 13.75
C SER A 581 7.75 -13.60 13.14
N SER A 582 6.82 -13.59 12.18
CA SER A 582 6.20 -12.37 11.65
C SER A 582 5.15 -11.77 12.60
N GLU A 583 4.71 -12.51 13.63
CA GLU A 583 3.82 -12.00 14.66
C GLU A 583 4.56 -11.26 15.79
N ASP A 584 5.85 -11.58 15.99
CA ASP A 584 6.75 -10.85 16.88
C ASP A 584 7.22 -9.57 16.17
N VAL A 585 6.66 -8.44 16.60
CA VAL A 585 6.97 -7.09 16.12
C VAL A 585 7.98 -6.36 17.01
N TYR A 586 8.25 -6.84 18.22
CA TYR A 586 9.29 -6.30 19.10
C TYR A 586 10.70 -6.68 18.62
N SER A 587 10.87 -7.84 17.98
CA SER A 587 12.15 -8.21 17.33
C SER A 587 12.27 -7.76 15.87
N ASP A 588 11.32 -6.97 15.35
CA ASP A 588 11.32 -6.56 13.94
C ASP A 588 12.51 -5.64 13.64
N PRO A 589 13.47 -6.06 12.77
CA PRO A 589 14.63 -5.25 12.43
C PRO A 589 14.26 -4.06 11.52
N GLY A 590 13.04 -4.02 10.98
CA GLY A 590 12.65 -3.08 9.94
C GLY A 590 13.03 -3.55 8.53
N SER A 591 12.73 -2.72 7.54
CA SER A 591 12.99 -2.99 6.11
C SER A 591 14.17 -2.16 5.58
N PRO A 592 14.95 -2.68 4.61
CA PRO A 592 16.00 -1.90 3.98
C PRO A 592 15.42 -0.68 3.26
N MET A 593 15.99 0.50 3.46
CA MET A 593 15.68 1.65 2.62
C MET A 593 16.20 1.41 1.21
N LEU A 594 15.36 1.68 0.22
CA LEU A 594 15.75 1.67 -1.18
C LEU A 594 16.08 3.08 -1.66
N ARG A 595 17.05 3.16 -2.57
CA ARG A 595 17.45 4.33 -3.35
C ARG A 595 17.02 4.12 -4.80
N ARG A 596 16.67 5.21 -5.51
CA ARG A 596 16.49 5.14 -6.97
C ARG A 596 17.85 5.05 -7.67
N THR A 597 17.86 4.43 -8.84
CA THR A 597 18.98 4.41 -9.79
C THR A 597 18.77 5.44 -10.91
N THR A 598 19.80 5.67 -11.73
CA THR A 598 19.70 6.39 -13.01
C THR A 598 18.78 5.67 -14.01
N ALA A 599 18.83 4.33 -14.01
CA ALA A 599 17.91 3.43 -14.72
C ALA A 599 16.44 3.55 -14.29
N GLY A 600 16.13 4.24 -13.19
CA GLY A 600 14.77 4.39 -12.67
C GLY A 600 14.26 3.22 -11.83
N THR A 601 15.05 2.15 -11.71
CA THR A 601 14.83 1.06 -10.77
C THR A 601 15.11 1.49 -9.32
N TYR A 602 14.78 0.62 -8.36
CA TYR A 602 15.08 0.82 -6.94
C TYR A 602 15.95 -0.33 -6.41
N VAL A 603 17.01 0.04 -5.71
CA VAL A 603 18.02 -0.87 -5.12
C VAL A 603 18.30 -0.46 -3.66
N ILE A 604 18.85 -1.34 -2.84
CA ILE A 604 19.19 -1.06 -1.44
C ILE A 604 20.17 0.12 -1.35
N ALA A 605 19.90 1.05 -0.43
CA ALA A 605 20.79 2.15 -0.11
C ALA A 605 22.03 1.64 0.67
N LYS A 606 23.09 1.26 -0.05
CA LYS A 606 24.41 0.96 0.52
C LYS A 606 25.04 2.26 1.05
N ILE A 607 25.41 2.25 2.33
CA ILE A 607 25.93 3.41 3.06
C ILE A 607 27.42 3.18 3.38
N LYS A 608 28.22 4.25 3.29
CA LYS A 608 29.60 4.31 3.77
C LYS A 608 29.76 5.32 4.90
N LYS A 609 30.65 4.99 5.82
CA LYS A 609 31.24 5.88 6.82
C LYS A 609 32.63 6.32 6.32
N GLU A 610 33.08 7.49 6.76
CA GLU A 610 34.42 7.98 6.40
C GLU A 610 35.48 7.22 7.19
N ASN A 611 36.52 6.71 6.50
CA ASN A 611 37.59 5.88 7.06
C ASN A 611 37.13 4.53 7.63
N ASP A 612 36.05 3.97 7.06
CA ASP A 612 35.44 2.70 7.49
C ASP A 612 35.25 1.78 6.26
N GLU A 613 35.72 0.54 6.35
CA GLU A 613 35.62 -0.43 5.26
C GLU A 613 34.28 -1.18 5.26
N GLY A 614 33.48 -1.07 6.34
CA GLY A 614 32.20 -1.76 6.52
C GLY A 614 31.18 -1.50 5.40
N THR A 615 30.25 -2.44 5.23
CA THR A 615 29.19 -2.35 4.21
C THR A 615 27.86 -2.18 4.93
N TYR A 616 27.41 -0.94 5.02
CA TYR A 616 26.22 -0.61 5.80
C TYR A 616 24.97 -0.51 4.91
N ILE A 617 23.81 -0.78 5.51
CA ILE A 617 22.50 -0.48 4.95
C ILE A 617 21.66 0.29 5.97
N LEU A 618 20.62 0.99 5.51
CA LEU A 618 19.64 1.62 6.41
C LEU A 618 18.45 0.69 6.63
N LEU A 619 18.10 0.40 7.88
CA LEU A 619 16.89 -0.32 8.26
C LEU A 619 15.87 0.65 8.89
N ASN A 620 14.73 0.82 8.21
CA ASN A 620 13.60 1.65 8.65
C ASN A 620 12.54 0.76 9.30
N GLY A 621 12.20 1.00 10.56
CA GLY A 621 11.29 0.15 11.33
C GLY A 621 10.26 0.94 12.15
N SER A 622 9.12 0.31 12.42
CA SER A 622 8.05 0.88 13.26
C SER A 622 8.38 0.90 14.76
N GLY A 623 9.36 0.11 15.18
CA GLY A 623 9.87 0.05 16.55
C GLY A 623 8.79 -0.17 17.60
N ALA A 624 8.01 -1.25 17.46
CA ALA A 624 7.04 -1.62 18.49
C ALA A 624 7.77 -1.96 19.79
N THR A 625 7.44 -1.25 20.88
CA THR A 625 7.91 -1.54 22.23
C THR A 625 6.70 -1.68 23.17
N PRO A 626 6.89 -2.11 24.43
CA PRO A 626 5.83 -2.08 25.44
C PRO A 626 5.20 -0.69 25.64
N GLU A 627 5.84 0.41 25.25
CA GLU A 627 5.33 1.78 25.34
C GLU A 627 4.45 2.18 24.13
N GLY A 628 4.61 1.49 23.00
CA GLY A 628 3.96 1.76 21.72
C GLY A 628 4.95 1.69 20.55
N ASN A 629 4.51 2.02 19.34
CA ASN A 629 5.42 2.22 18.21
C ASN A 629 6.30 3.47 18.43
N ILE A 630 7.62 3.28 18.42
CA ILE A 630 8.67 4.31 18.40
C ILE A 630 9.52 4.07 17.13
N PRO A 631 9.14 4.65 15.97
CA PRO A 631 9.82 4.35 14.71
C PRO A 631 11.28 4.81 14.68
N PHE A 632 12.09 4.11 13.91
CA PHE A 632 13.55 4.27 13.94
C PHE A 632 14.21 4.09 12.58
N LEU A 633 15.46 4.57 12.52
CA LEU A 633 16.41 4.29 11.45
C LEU A 633 17.70 3.76 12.07
N ASP A 634 17.95 2.46 11.87
CA ASP A 634 19.20 1.80 12.24
C ASP A 634 20.15 1.81 11.03
N LEU A 635 21.40 2.18 11.25
CA LEU A 635 22.50 1.89 10.34
C LEU A 635 23.03 0.49 10.69
N PHE A 636 22.94 -0.43 9.75
CA PHE A 636 23.20 -1.86 9.98
C PHE A 636 24.41 -2.31 9.16
N ASP A 637 25.46 -2.80 9.80
CA ASP A 637 26.59 -3.47 9.13
C ASP A 637 26.15 -4.85 8.67
N ILE A 638 26.10 -5.05 7.36
CA ILE A 638 25.65 -6.32 6.79
C ILE A 638 26.56 -7.49 7.19
N ASN A 639 27.85 -7.23 7.42
CA ASN A 639 28.88 -8.26 7.62
C ASN A 639 28.95 -8.74 9.06
N THR A 640 29.00 -7.83 10.04
CA THR A 640 29.03 -8.22 11.47
C THR A 640 27.65 -8.40 12.09
N GLY A 641 26.58 -7.88 11.45
CA GLY A 641 25.24 -7.81 12.04
C GLY A 641 25.10 -6.72 13.11
N SER A 642 26.12 -5.89 13.31
CA SER A 642 26.09 -4.77 14.26
C SER A 642 25.16 -3.66 13.78
N LYS A 643 24.42 -3.03 14.71
CA LYS A 643 23.49 -1.95 14.38
C LYS A 643 23.66 -0.72 15.26
N GLU A 644 23.56 0.45 14.65
CA GLU A 644 23.67 1.77 15.29
C GLU A 644 22.38 2.57 15.08
N ARG A 645 21.75 3.01 16.16
CA ARG A 645 20.55 3.85 16.11
C ARG A 645 20.92 5.27 15.67
N ILE A 646 20.85 5.55 14.36
CA ILE A 646 21.22 6.88 13.84
C ILE A 646 20.10 7.91 13.98
N TRP A 647 18.84 7.48 13.97
CA TRP A 647 17.66 8.34 14.21
C TRP A 647 16.51 7.54 14.83
N GLU A 648 15.71 8.21 15.66
CA GLU A 648 14.55 7.64 16.37
C GLU A 648 13.46 8.72 16.52
N SER A 649 12.19 8.31 16.52
CA SER A 649 11.08 9.18 16.91
C SER A 649 11.21 9.59 18.38
N ASP A 650 10.89 10.85 18.67
CA ASP A 650 10.57 11.26 20.04
C ASP A 650 9.43 10.37 20.57
N LYS A 651 9.65 9.73 21.73
CA LYS A 651 8.73 8.75 22.33
C LYS A 651 7.65 9.40 23.21
N GLU A 652 7.79 10.67 23.59
CA GLU A 652 7.00 11.31 24.65
C GLU A 652 5.88 12.20 24.09
N LYS A 653 6.19 12.98 23.05
CA LYS A 653 5.21 13.86 22.38
C LYS A 653 4.81 13.36 20.99
N TYR A 654 5.77 12.97 20.15
CA TYR A 654 5.53 12.82 18.71
C TYR A 654 5.35 11.36 18.27
N TYR A 655 4.78 11.19 17.09
CA TYR A 655 4.98 10.02 16.25
C TYR A 655 5.62 10.54 14.96
N GLU A 656 6.86 10.14 14.71
CA GLU A 656 7.61 10.51 13.52
C GLU A 656 8.06 9.24 12.79
N THR A 657 8.01 9.23 11.46
CA THR A 657 8.32 8.06 10.61
C THR A 657 9.17 8.48 9.43
N VAL A 658 10.12 7.62 9.00
CA VAL A 658 10.91 7.88 7.79
C VAL A 658 10.11 7.48 6.56
N VAL A 659 9.83 8.46 5.69
CA VAL A 659 8.97 8.33 4.50
C VAL A 659 9.79 8.02 3.25
N ALA A 660 10.93 8.69 3.09
CA ALA A 660 11.77 8.54 1.90
C ALA A 660 13.24 8.85 2.20
N LEU A 661 14.15 8.14 1.54
CA LEU A 661 15.52 8.61 1.34
C LEU A 661 15.49 9.79 0.36
N MET A 662 16.25 10.85 0.64
CA MET A 662 16.32 12.05 -0.22
C MET A 662 17.74 12.31 -0.78
N SER A 663 18.76 11.64 -0.24
CA SER A 663 20.11 11.59 -0.83
C SER A 663 20.27 10.33 -1.70
N ASP A 664 19.60 10.26 -2.86
CA ASP A 664 19.81 9.22 -3.88
C ASP A 664 20.10 9.79 -5.28
N GLN A 665 20.54 11.05 -5.35
CA GLN A 665 20.80 11.79 -6.59
C GLN A 665 22.02 11.29 -7.40
N SER A 666 23.03 10.73 -6.73
CA SER A 666 24.32 10.36 -7.31
C SER A 666 24.56 8.85 -7.24
N GLU A 667 25.06 8.25 -8.32
CA GLU A 667 25.40 6.82 -8.38
C GLU A 667 26.47 6.41 -7.35
N GLY A 668 26.55 5.11 -7.05
CA GLY A 668 27.51 4.54 -6.09
C GLY A 668 27.04 4.54 -4.63
N ASP A 669 28.00 4.40 -3.71
CA ASP A 669 27.76 4.38 -2.27
C ASP A 669 27.34 5.76 -1.74
N LEU A 670 26.45 5.76 -0.74
CA LEU A 670 25.99 6.99 -0.09
C LEU A 670 26.74 7.24 1.21
N TYR A 671 27.35 8.42 1.36
CA TYR A 671 28.09 8.75 2.58
C TYR A 671 27.13 9.20 3.70
N LEU A 672 27.31 8.64 4.91
CA LEU A 672 26.46 8.91 6.07
C LEU A 672 26.41 10.41 6.45
N ASN A 673 27.51 11.14 6.28
CA ASN A 673 27.59 12.59 6.53
C ASN A 673 26.88 13.45 5.46
N GLN A 674 26.39 12.84 4.38
CA GLN A 674 25.59 13.47 3.32
C GLN A 674 24.14 12.94 3.31
N LEU A 675 23.77 12.09 4.28
CA LEU A 675 22.44 11.50 4.36
C LEU A 675 21.36 12.57 4.60
N LYS A 676 20.37 12.59 3.71
CA LYS A 676 19.10 13.31 3.89
C LYS A 676 17.96 12.33 3.77
N ILE A 677 16.98 12.44 4.66
CA ILE A 677 15.73 11.69 4.63
C ILE A 677 14.56 12.65 4.80
N LEU A 678 13.41 12.26 4.26
CA LEU A 678 12.12 12.87 4.55
C LEU A 678 11.47 12.09 5.69
N THR A 679 11.07 12.79 6.76
CA THR A 679 10.19 12.24 7.79
C THR A 679 8.79 12.87 7.72
N SER A 680 7.77 12.11 8.09
CA SER A 680 6.46 12.63 8.47
C SER A 680 6.36 12.65 10.00
N LYS A 681 5.99 13.79 10.57
CA LYS A 681 5.95 14.07 12.00
C LYS A 681 4.55 14.57 12.39
N GLU A 682 4.04 14.02 13.49
CA GLU A 682 2.73 14.36 14.04
C GLU A 682 2.70 14.14 15.57
N SER A 683 1.61 14.53 16.22
CA SER A 683 1.34 14.20 17.61
C SER A 683 -0.16 14.01 17.86
N LYS A 684 -0.55 13.70 19.10
CA LYS A 684 -1.96 13.53 19.53
C LYS A 684 -2.89 14.68 19.11
N THR A 685 -2.34 15.89 18.94
CA THR A 685 -3.07 17.14 18.65
C THR A 685 -2.52 17.90 17.44
N GLU A 686 -1.46 17.42 16.78
CA GLU A 686 -0.81 18.09 15.64
C GLU A 686 -0.82 17.14 14.44
N ASN A 687 -1.51 17.53 13.37
CA ASN A 687 -1.61 16.72 12.15
C ASN A 687 -0.27 16.58 11.43
N THR A 688 -0.16 15.53 10.60
CA THR A 688 1.02 15.19 9.82
C THR A 688 1.61 16.37 9.06
N GLN A 689 2.87 16.69 9.36
CA GLN A 689 3.72 17.60 8.61
C GLN A 689 4.99 16.86 8.16
N TYR A 690 5.63 17.34 7.10
CA TYR A 690 6.85 16.73 6.58
C TYR A 690 8.09 17.56 6.94
N PHE A 691 9.19 16.86 7.22
CA PHE A 691 10.48 17.43 7.59
C PHE A 691 11.60 16.78 6.79
N ILE A 692 12.58 17.58 6.34
CA ILE A 692 13.86 17.06 5.84
C ILE A 692 14.82 16.99 7.03
N GLN A 693 15.30 15.78 7.34
CA GLN A 693 16.34 15.52 8.34
C GLN A 693 17.68 15.34 7.62
N SER A 694 18.71 16.10 8.00
CA SER A 694 20.03 16.10 7.33
C SER A 694 21.18 15.82 8.30
N TRP A 695 22.09 14.94 7.89
CA TRP A 695 23.37 14.64 8.57
C TRP A 695 24.48 15.58 8.06
N LEU A 696 25.60 15.74 8.77
CA LEU A 696 25.92 15.16 10.09
C LEU A 696 25.17 15.83 11.25
N ASP A 697 24.81 17.12 11.12
CA ASP A 697 24.29 17.97 12.20
C ASP A 697 22.92 17.55 12.78
N LYS A 698 22.28 16.52 12.20
CA LYS A 698 20.90 16.07 12.49
C LYS A 698 19.88 17.22 12.46
N LYS A 699 20.06 18.14 11.51
CA LYS A 699 19.21 19.33 11.33
C LYS A 699 17.88 18.93 10.71
N ALA A 700 16.80 19.20 11.43
CA ALA A 700 15.43 19.16 10.91
C ALA A 700 15.08 20.49 10.19
N CYS A 701 14.40 20.40 9.04
CA CYS A 701 13.77 21.53 8.37
C CYS A 701 12.32 21.15 8.04
N GLN A 702 11.34 21.91 8.55
CA GLN A 702 9.93 21.68 8.26
C GLN A 702 9.60 22.18 6.85
N ILE A 703 9.00 21.33 6.01
CA ILE A 703 8.74 21.63 4.59
C ILE A 703 7.25 21.80 4.27
N THR A 704 6.34 21.43 5.18
CA THR A 704 4.90 21.67 5.06
C THR A 704 4.32 22.38 6.28
N ASN A 705 3.26 23.14 6.08
CA ASN A 705 2.48 23.75 7.16
C ASN A 705 0.98 23.61 6.86
N PHE A 706 0.50 22.36 6.76
CA PHE A 706 -0.90 22.06 6.47
C PHE A 706 -1.79 22.41 7.67
N PRO A 707 -2.96 23.04 7.47
CA PRO A 707 -3.88 23.37 8.56
C PRO A 707 -4.45 22.09 9.20
N HIS A 708 -4.88 22.21 10.46
CA HIS A 708 -5.50 21.10 11.18
C HIS A 708 -6.85 20.73 10.53
N PRO A 709 -7.06 19.47 10.09
CA PRO A 709 -8.17 19.10 9.21
C PRO A 709 -9.56 19.17 9.86
N TYR A 710 -9.66 18.97 11.17
CA TYR A 710 -10.93 19.05 11.93
C TYR A 710 -10.74 19.87 13.22
N PRO A 711 -10.66 21.22 13.13
CA PRO A 711 -10.40 22.09 14.27
C PRO A 711 -11.36 21.89 15.46
N GLN A 712 -12.62 21.52 15.19
CA GLN A 712 -13.63 21.20 16.19
C GLN A 712 -13.32 19.96 17.05
N LEU A 713 -12.36 19.12 16.64
CA LEU A 713 -11.86 17.97 17.39
C LEU A 713 -10.37 18.08 17.78
N ALA A 714 -9.71 19.21 17.58
CA ALA A 714 -8.27 19.39 17.85
C ALA A 714 -7.87 19.19 19.33
N SER A 715 -8.83 19.29 20.26
CA SER A 715 -8.67 19.02 21.70
C SER A 715 -9.42 17.78 22.18
N LEU A 716 -9.62 16.80 21.29
CA LEU A 716 -10.05 15.44 21.68
C LEU A 716 -9.02 14.82 22.63
N GLN A 717 -9.46 13.91 23.50
CA GLN A 717 -8.56 13.17 24.40
C GLN A 717 -8.31 11.79 23.79
N LYS A 718 -7.03 11.40 23.67
CA LYS A 718 -6.58 10.09 23.18
C LYS A 718 -5.73 9.41 24.25
N GLU A 719 -6.14 8.22 24.69
CA GLU A 719 -5.43 7.40 25.68
C GLU A 719 -5.27 5.97 25.16
N MET A 720 -4.05 5.42 25.18
CA MET A 720 -3.83 3.99 24.94
C MET A 720 -3.95 3.25 26.27
N ILE A 721 -5.10 2.63 26.50
CA ILE A 721 -5.38 1.87 27.72
C ILE A 721 -4.85 0.44 27.62
N ARG A 722 -4.57 -0.17 28.78
CA ARG A 722 -4.10 -1.56 28.91
C ARG A 722 -5.05 -2.33 29.82
N TYR A 723 -5.26 -3.61 29.51
CA TYR A 723 -6.08 -4.51 30.31
C TYR A 723 -5.62 -5.96 30.16
N GLU A 724 -5.73 -6.74 31.22
CA GLU A 724 -5.35 -8.15 31.22
C GLU A 724 -6.57 -9.04 30.92
N ARG A 725 -6.42 -10.00 30.01
CA ARG A 725 -7.40 -11.08 29.79
C ARG A 725 -7.23 -12.14 30.88
N LYS A 726 -8.32 -12.83 31.24
CA LYS A 726 -8.40 -13.82 32.33
C LYS A 726 -7.30 -14.91 32.30
N ASP A 727 -6.70 -15.17 31.14
CA ASP A 727 -5.63 -16.15 30.90
C ASP A 727 -4.21 -15.55 30.88
N GLY A 728 -4.04 -14.33 31.39
CA GLY A 728 -2.76 -13.61 31.58
C GLY A 728 -2.31 -12.73 30.41
N VAL A 729 -2.99 -12.79 29.26
CA VAL A 729 -2.60 -12.04 28.06
C VAL A 729 -2.85 -10.55 28.28
N GLN A 730 -1.80 -9.73 28.16
CA GLN A 730 -1.90 -8.28 28.17
C GLN A 730 -2.51 -7.80 26.85
N LEU A 731 -3.46 -6.88 26.90
CA LEU A 731 -4.17 -6.36 25.73
C LEU A 731 -4.20 -4.83 25.77
N THR A 732 -4.28 -4.20 24.60
CA THR A 732 -4.40 -2.76 24.46
C THR A 732 -5.67 -2.36 23.73
N ALA A 733 -6.09 -1.11 23.93
CA ALA A 733 -7.09 -0.42 23.13
C ALA A 733 -6.77 1.08 23.13
N THR A 734 -7.24 1.82 22.13
CA THR A 734 -7.19 3.29 22.18
C THR A 734 -8.57 3.85 22.53
N LEU A 735 -8.67 4.45 23.71
CA LEU A 735 -9.84 5.21 24.13
C LEU A 735 -9.73 6.64 23.56
N TYR A 736 -10.80 7.07 22.90
CA TYR A 736 -11.00 8.45 22.48
C TYR A 736 -12.21 9.04 23.21
N LEU A 737 -12.03 10.24 23.78
CA LEU A 737 -13.09 10.99 24.45
C LEU A 737 -13.27 12.35 23.73
N PRO A 738 -14.51 12.87 23.66
CA PRO A 738 -14.81 14.07 22.91
C PRO A 738 -14.21 15.32 23.59
N PRO A 739 -13.92 16.40 22.83
CA PRO A 739 -13.36 17.63 23.37
C PRO A 739 -14.12 18.18 24.58
N GLY A 740 -13.37 18.63 25.58
CA GLY A 740 -13.92 19.27 26.79
C GLY A 740 -14.70 18.36 27.75
N TYR A 741 -14.79 17.05 27.50
CA TYR A 741 -15.47 16.11 28.40
C TYR A 741 -14.78 16.00 29.76
N ASP A 742 -15.58 16.10 30.82
CA ASP A 742 -15.16 15.90 32.20
C ASP A 742 -16.05 14.85 32.88
N PRO A 743 -15.53 13.64 33.18
CA PRO A 743 -16.32 12.56 33.76
C PRO A 743 -16.89 12.88 35.15
N SER A 744 -16.37 13.89 35.86
CA SER A 744 -16.91 14.35 37.15
C SER A 744 -18.12 15.28 37.00
N LYS A 745 -18.30 15.91 35.83
CA LYS A 745 -19.39 16.87 35.54
C LYS A 745 -20.43 16.32 34.57
N ASP A 746 -19.99 15.69 33.48
CA ASP A 746 -20.86 15.18 32.41
C ASP A 746 -21.50 13.82 32.74
N GLY A 747 -20.88 13.02 33.61
CA GLY A 747 -21.27 11.63 33.83
C GLY A 747 -20.93 10.72 32.64
N PRO A 748 -21.52 9.51 32.54
CA PRO A 748 -21.10 8.50 31.57
C PRO A 748 -21.61 8.77 30.14
N LEU A 749 -20.68 8.81 29.17
CA LEU A 749 -21.00 8.87 27.74
C LEU A 749 -21.53 7.54 27.18
N PRO A 750 -22.32 7.56 26.09
CA PRO A 750 -22.49 6.38 25.24
C PRO A 750 -21.14 6.00 24.60
N CYS A 751 -20.83 4.71 24.53
CA CYS A 751 -19.55 4.21 24.02
C CYS A 751 -19.75 3.31 22.79
N LEU A 752 -18.99 3.56 21.73
CA LEU A 752 -18.85 2.67 20.58
C LEU A 752 -17.55 1.87 20.71
N VAL A 753 -17.65 0.55 20.62
CA VAL A 753 -16.48 -0.34 20.55
C VAL A 753 -16.24 -0.70 19.09
N TRP A 754 -15.06 -0.37 18.56
CA TRP A 754 -14.68 -0.59 17.18
C TRP A 754 -13.51 -1.57 17.11
N SER A 755 -13.79 -2.84 16.80
CA SER A 755 -12.85 -3.95 16.97
C SER A 755 -12.88 -4.94 15.81
N TYR A 756 -11.76 -5.59 15.55
CA TYR A 756 -11.65 -6.74 14.64
C TYR A 756 -10.74 -7.80 15.28
N PRO A 757 -11.07 -9.10 15.25
CA PRO A 757 -10.25 -10.14 15.86
C PRO A 757 -8.98 -10.43 15.05
N GLY A 758 -7.94 -10.93 15.71
CA GLY A 758 -6.68 -11.35 15.07
C GLY A 758 -6.27 -12.75 15.51
N GLU A 759 -5.73 -13.55 14.60
CA GLU A 759 -5.18 -14.88 14.88
C GLU A 759 -3.70 -14.79 15.29
N PHE A 760 -3.30 -15.55 16.31
CA PHE A 760 -1.91 -15.64 16.80
C PHE A 760 -1.49 -17.08 17.09
N LYS A 761 -0.18 -17.35 16.94
CA LYS A 761 0.46 -18.64 17.28
C LYS A 761 1.14 -18.67 18.66
N SER A 762 1.21 -17.55 19.37
CA SER A 762 1.57 -17.52 20.81
C SER A 762 0.87 -16.39 21.57
N LYS A 763 0.71 -16.59 22.88
CA LYS A 763 0.27 -15.53 23.82
C LYS A 763 1.20 -14.32 23.84
N ASP A 764 2.50 -14.53 23.75
CA ASP A 764 3.48 -13.43 23.82
C ASP A 764 3.32 -12.46 22.64
N ALA A 765 3.19 -12.99 21.42
CA ALA A 765 2.97 -12.18 20.22
C ALA A 765 1.60 -11.50 20.20
N ALA A 766 0.56 -12.18 20.72
CA ALA A 766 -0.77 -11.62 20.92
C ALA A 766 -0.80 -10.44 21.92
N GLY A 767 0.13 -10.41 22.87
CA GLY A 767 0.26 -9.36 23.89
C GLY A 767 1.22 -8.22 23.54
N GLN A 768 1.83 -8.23 22.35
CA GLN A 768 2.70 -7.13 21.92
C GLN A 768 1.87 -5.90 21.50
N VAL A 769 2.27 -4.73 22.02
CA VAL A 769 1.62 -3.45 21.73
C VAL A 769 1.87 -3.07 20.26
N ARG A 770 0.82 -2.57 19.59
CA ARG A 770 0.85 -2.14 18.18
C ARG A 770 0.18 -0.77 18.04
N GLY A 771 0.77 0.10 17.22
CA GLY A 771 0.35 1.51 17.07
C GLY A 771 1.03 2.42 18.09
N SER A 772 0.96 3.74 17.91
CA SER A 772 1.59 4.68 18.85
C SER A 772 0.55 5.43 19.69
N PRO A 773 0.79 5.65 21.01
CA PRO A 773 -0.01 6.60 21.77
C PRO A 773 0.05 8.01 21.13
N ASN A 774 1.14 8.37 20.46
CA ASN A 774 1.37 9.73 19.94
C ASN A 774 0.87 9.97 18.50
N GLU A 775 0.51 8.92 17.77
CA GLU A 775 -0.06 8.99 16.40
C GLU A 775 -1.30 9.89 16.32
N PHE A 776 -1.43 10.67 15.25
CA PHE A 776 -2.54 11.60 15.06
C PHE A 776 -3.83 10.85 14.74
N ALA A 777 -4.95 11.33 15.28
CA ALA A 777 -6.22 10.63 15.25
C ALA A 777 -6.95 10.79 13.89
N GLY A 778 -6.42 10.20 12.81
CA GLY A 778 -6.92 10.32 11.44
C GLY A 778 -8.41 9.99 11.27
N ILE A 779 -9.25 10.99 10.98
CA ILE A 779 -10.70 10.79 10.79
C ILE A 779 -11.05 10.81 9.29
N GLY A 780 -11.52 9.68 8.78
CA GLY A 780 -12.09 9.54 7.44
C GLY A 780 -13.61 9.31 7.45
N PRO A 781 -14.28 9.29 6.29
CA PRO A 781 -15.75 9.22 6.16
C PRO A 781 -16.39 7.94 6.72
N THR A 782 -15.62 6.87 6.92
CA THR A 782 -16.05 5.60 7.50
C THR A 782 -15.59 5.41 8.96
N SER A 783 -14.94 6.40 9.56
CA SER A 783 -14.31 6.28 10.88
C SER A 783 -15.33 6.38 12.02
N ALA A 784 -15.25 5.45 12.98
CA ALA A 784 -16.00 5.54 14.24
C ALA A 784 -15.70 6.83 15.02
N LEU A 785 -14.52 7.46 14.81
CA LEU A 785 -14.12 8.70 15.47
C LEU A 785 -15.01 9.89 15.12
N LEU A 786 -15.78 9.85 14.02
CA LEU A 786 -16.78 10.87 13.69
C LEU A 786 -17.78 11.09 14.85
N TRP A 787 -18.14 10.02 15.58
CA TRP A 787 -19.10 10.11 16.69
C TRP A 787 -18.58 10.86 17.93
N LEU A 788 -17.28 11.21 17.99
CA LEU A 788 -16.74 12.16 18.97
C LEU A 788 -17.44 13.53 18.87
N ALA A 789 -17.73 14.01 17.66
CA ALA A 789 -18.48 15.26 17.45
C ALA A 789 -19.92 15.20 18.01
N ARG A 790 -20.46 13.98 18.19
CA ARG A 790 -21.77 13.70 18.81
C ARG A 790 -21.69 13.29 20.28
N ARG A 791 -20.56 13.58 20.94
CA ARG A 791 -20.23 13.24 22.35
C ARG A 791 -20.30 11.74 22.70
N PHE A 792 -19.97 10.84 21.77
CA PHE A 792 -19.69 9.45 22.11
C PHE A 792 -18.24 9.29 22.60
N ALA A 793 -17.99 8.32 23.49
CA ALA A 793 -16.66 7.75 23.69
C ALA A 793 -16.42 6.66 22.63
N ILE A 794 -15.19 6.52 22.13
CA ILE A 794 -14.83 5.48 21.16
C ILE A 794 -13.72 4.61 21.75
N LEU A 795 -13.97 3.31 21.89
CA LEU A 795 -12.95 2.33 22.22
C LEU A 795 -12.50 1.65 20.91
N SER A 796 -11.43 2.17 20.33
CA SER A 796 -10.91 1.75 19.02
C SER A 796 -9.80 0.71 19.16
N GLY A 797 -9.86 -0.32 18.31
CA GLY A 797 -8.87 -1.38 18.22
C GLY A 797 -8.56 -2.13 19.52
N PRO A 798 -9.54 -2.47 20.40
CA PRO A 798 -9.25 -3.38 21.50
C PRO A 798 -8.79 -4.72 20.94
N THR A 799 -7.62 -5.19 21.36
CA THR A 799 -7.08 -6.48 20.90
C THR A 799 -7.99 -7.61 21.36
N ILE A 800 -8.52 -8.39 20.40
CA ILE A 800 -9.31 -9.60 20.65
C ILE A 800 -8.56 -10.76 19.95
N PRO A 801 -7.56 -11.37 20.62
CA PRO A 801 -6.70 -12.35 19.97
C PRO A 801 -7.27 -13.77 20.09
N ILE A 802 -7.44 -14.42 18.96
CA ILE A 802 -7.74 -15.85 18.84
C ILE A 802 -6.37 -16.56 18.77
N ILE A 803 -6.08 -17.46 19.71
CA ILE A 803 -4.73 -18.01 19.88
C ILE A 803 -4.76 -19.53 19.73
N GLY A 804 -4.01 -20.07 18.76
CA GLY A 804 -3.90 -21.50 18.50
C GLY A 804 -2.46 -21.98 18.64
N GLU A 805 -2.05 -22.33 19.85
CA GLU A 805 -0.64 -22.61 20.16
C GLU A 805 -0.18 -23.98 19.62
N GLY A 806 1.01 -24.03 19.03
CA GLY A 806 1.56 -25.22 18.41
C GLY A 806 0.68 -25.77 17.28
N ASN A 807 0.23 -27.02 17.45
CA ASN A 807 -0.62 -27.74 16.48
C ASN A 807 -2.12 -27.46 16.63
N GLU A 808 -2.56 -26.67 17.62
CA GLU A 808 -3.96 -26.26 17.69
C GLU A 808 -4.24 -25.16 16.66
N GLU A 809 -5.40 -25.22 16.00
CA GLU A 809 -5.87 -24.14 15.15
C GLU A 809 -6.36 -22.96 16.01
N ALA A 810 -6.22 -21.75 15.50
CA ALA A 810 -6.69 -20.54 16.19
C ALA A 810 -8.23 -20.51 16.17
N ASN A 811 -8.84 -20.95 17.27
CA ASN A 811 -10.28 -20.98 17.45
C ASN A 811 -10.67 -20.51 18.86
N ASP A 812 -11.84 -19.91 19.00
CA ASP A 812 -12.32 -19.33 20.26
C ASP A 812 -12.91 -20.45 21.16
N ARG A 813 -12.50 -20.51 22.43
CA ARG A 813 -12.83 -21.59 23.40
C ARG A 813 -13.42 -21.04 24.70
#